data_AF-A0A4R0EYM7-F1
#
_entry.id   AF-A0A4R0EYM7-F1
#
_cell.length_a   1.000
_cell.length_b   1.000
_cell.length_c   1.000
_cell.angle_alpha   90.00
_cell.angle_beta   90.00
_cell.angle_gamma   90.00
#
_symmetry.space_group_name_H-M   'P 1'
#
loop_
_entity.id
_entity.type
_entity.pdbx_description
1 polymer ?
#
loop_
_entity_poly.entity_id
_entity_poly.type
_entity_poly.pdbx_seq_one_letter_code
_entity_poly.pdbx_strand_id
1 'polypeptide(L)'
;MKNKYLLTIALSTLMSGLTACGGESANIIPEKNNNSTVNGSCTAGTTNCIQFALDYPFDGLNFSCSSDTQNTFVTLMDLKNGVATGTCNYSDKVNVFLLGKADKRIALGSFPISNIALVSTDQIPRLTVLDIARGMTNRDATVLDSSDATVKTAMNLVKIIQALALQQKSINTKTDIQALYMNDSIRESLDKITSSVTAQQMVNGEYAAIIKPWLDVSVISDADAFAVVSQLLNISNAAVYQPEFSLFSTTGSVVSSLTGSDGLTGCNKDVCAANDTTTKHLFGHFMLLTDRQGYTFGSGLQWRGLAKSGLTSIAGVNAELLRSYKPTRMTALPQNHWINPLNKRIDQNYYIGVDDVNSEDLIINQGKLYNDYMIAGKEKFYKLLTQKTTVTAEDLKDLGQWQQRYGISDTFKGSLDLFKVYPITYLDKQVFKSSNNVSAGENYIFPLYADLTFKFTDSSVPSLKLGIVIDEKGDIRTNMKPAATDTDMSTGSCNTTVGSNLKDSNGVQQYRLGTTSRAFIDDRAISIRMILGDEALKSVNGALVGVNSTIQISATGEKIVVGGALVHLQNLLNASTGGTGRITFTDSAGSAVKWANSYASFQKVYNANNTDETTDDTALAKLSGGTLEMSLAPCYSVKAKS
;
A
#
# COMPACT_ATOMS: atom_id res chain seq x y z
N MET A 1 26.57 44.87 -4.63
CA MET A 1 27.47 44.28 -3.61
C MET A 1 27.13 42.80 -3.50
N LYS A 2 28.13 41.95 -3.75
CA LYS A 2 28.03 40.49 -3.81
C LYS A 2 28.44 39.93 -2.45
N ASN A 3 27.58 39.17 -1.77
CA ASN A 3 28.02 38.30 -0.67
C ASN A 3 28.04 36.86 -1.18
N LYS A 4 29.26 36.40 -1.47
CA LYS A 4 29.62 35.01 -1.73
C LYS A 4 29.84 34.33 -0.39
N TYR A 5 29.12 33.23 -0.12
CA TYR A 5 29.60 32.23 0.83
C TYR A 5 30.10 31.03 0.04
N LEU A 6 31.42 30.83 0.14
CA LEU A 6 32.13 29.64 -0.35
C LEU A 6 31.65 28.42 0.44
N LEU A 7 31.29 27.35 -0.26
CA LEU A 7 31.35 26.00 0.30
C LEU A 7 32.39 25.21 -0.49
N THR A 8 33.39 24.74 0.23
CA THR A 8 34.63 24.14 -0.27
C THR A 8 34.36 22.74 -0.81
N ILE A 9 34.79 22.52 -2.05
CA ILE A 9 34.92 21.21 -2.69
C ILE A 9 36.19 20.56 -2.15
N ALA A 10 36.09 19.35 -1.59
CA ALA A 10 37.21 18.44 -1.45
C ALA A 10 36.72 17.01 -1.69
N LEU A 11 36.87 16.55 -2.94
CA LEU A 11 36.92 15.13 -3.30
C LEU A 11 38.34 14.62 -2.99
N SER A 12 38.47 13.49 -2.28
CA SER A 12 39.25 12.33 -2.74
C SER A 12 39.40 11.23 -1.66
N THR A 13 38.77 10.08 -1.93
CA THR A 13 39.31 8.70 -1.89
C THR A 13 39.83 8.01 -0.61
N LEU A 14 39.27 6.79 -0.41
CA LEU A 14 39.85 5.55 0.13
C LEU A 14 40.28 5.48 1.61
N MET A 15 39.54 4.71 2.41
CA MET A 15 40.07 3.50 3.05
C MET A 15 38.95 2.51 3.43
N SER A 16 39.07 1.30 2.92
CA SER A 16 38.36 0.08 3.28
C SER A 16 39.21 -0.72 4.30
N GLY A 17 38.58 -1.42 5.25
CA GLY A 17 39.26 -2.46 6.05
C GLY A 17 38.75 -2.70 7.48
N LEU A 18 37.69 -3.51 7.60
CA LEU A 18 37.36 -4.56 8.61
C LEU A 18 37.94 -4.53 10.05
N THR A 19 37.04 -4.72 11.03
CA THR A 19 36.93 -5.86 12.00
C THR A 19 35.51 -5.80 12.63
N ALA A 20 34.54 -6.73 12.50
CA ALA A 20 34.43 -8.20 12.68
C ALA A 20 34.26 -8.66 14.15
N CYS A 21 33.04 -9.14 14.49
CA CYS A 21 32.63 -10.27 15.38
C CYS A 21 31.18 -10.04 15.90
N GLY A 22 30.20 -10.95 15.81
CA GLY A 22 30.13 -12.31 15.27
C GLY A 22 28.67 -12.84 15.38
N GLY A 23 28.29 -13.73 14.46
CA GLY A 23 27.00 -14.43 14.41
C GLY A 23 26.84 -15.11 13.05
N GLU A 24 27.19 -16.39 12.98
CA GLU A 24 27.43 -17.18 11.77
C GLU A 24 26.18 -17.42 10.90
N SER A 25 26.31 -17.16 9.58
CA SER A 25 26.00 -18.15 8.54
C SER A 25 26.81 -17.84 7.28
N ALA A 26 27.68 -18.77 6.89
CA ALA A 26 28.35 -18.77 5.59
C ALA A 26 27.31 -19.20 4.52
N ASN A 27 27.32 -18.69 3.29
CA ASN A 27 28.39 -18.88 2.31
C ASN A 27 28.45 -17.78 1.23
N ILE A 28 29.70 -17.56 0.80
CA ILE A 28 30.20 -16.87 -0.39
C ILE A 28 30.42 -17.94 -1.47
N ILE A 29 30.16 -17.70 -2.77
CA ILE A 29 31.16 -17.66 -3.91
C ILE A 29 30.55 -17.00 -5.18
N PRO A 30 31.13 -15.88 -5.67
CA PRO A 30 31.07 -15.42 -7.05
C PRO A 30 32.17 -16.07 -7.91
N GLU A 31 31.94 -16.35 -9.20
CA GLU A 31 33.03 -16.79 -10.10
C GLU A 31 33.38 -15.81 -11.24
N LYS A 32 34.67 -15.50 -11.25
CA LYS A 32 35.58 -15.27 -12.40
C LYS A 32 35.25 -14.15 -13.38
N ASN A 33 34.74 -13.02 -12.89
CA ASN A 33 35.38 -11.72 -13.13
C ASN A 33 34.59 -10.62 -12.44
N ASN A 34 35.25 -10.00 -11.47
CA ASN A 34 35.02 -8.67 -10.97
C ASN A 34 33.94 -8.47 -9.89
N ASN A 35 34.31 -7.60 -8.96
CA ASN A 35 33.63 -7.30 -7.72
C ASN A 35 32.21 -6.77 -7.97
N SER A 36 31.18 -7.52 -7.60
CA SER A 36 29.86 -6.94 -7.40
C SER A 36 28.97 -7.81 -6.50
N THR A 37 28.99 -7.51 -5.21
CA THR A 37 27.81 -7.60 -4.32
C THR A 37 26.79 -6.49 -4.63
N VAL A 38 26.75 -5.98 -5.87
CA VAL A 38 25.94 -4.83 -6.25
C VAL A 38 24.54 -5.31 -6.58
N ASN A 39 23.58 -4.62 -5.98
CA ASN A 39 22.15 -4.82 -6.18
C ASN A 39 21.67 -4.18 -7.50
N GLY A 40 22.34 -4.50 -8.62
CA GLY A 40 22.01 -4.03 -9.96
C GLY A 40 23.06 -3.14 -10.66
N SER A 41 22.73 -2.63 -11.85
CA SER A 41 23.69 -1.95 -12.76
C SER A 41 23.84 -0.44 -12.52
N CYS A 42 23.04 0.15 -11.63
CA CYS A 42 23.04 1.58 -11.36
C CYS A 42 22.76 1.86 -9.88
N THR A 43 22.99 3.09 -9.44
CA THR A 43 22.74 3.47 -8.04
C THR A 43 21.30 3.98 -7.88
N ALA A 44 20.54 3.38 -6.96
CA ALA A 44 19.18 3.82 -6.64
C ALA A 44 19.13 5.33 -6.32
N GLY A 45 18.09 6.02 -6.79
CA GLY A 45 17.92 7.47 -6.64
C GLY A 45 18.71 8.32 -7.65
N THR A 46 19.57 7.73 -8.47
CA THR A 46 20.20 8.46 -9.60
C THR A 46 19.25 8.58 -10.80
N THR A 47 19.44 9.64 -11.60
CA THR A 47 18.69 9.82 -12.85
C THR A 47 18.84 8.58 -13.73
N ASN A 48 17.75 8.16 -14.37
CA ASN A 48 17.71 6.97 -15.24
C ASN A 48 17.96 5.64 -14.53
N CYS A 49 18.04 5.59 -13.19
CA CYS A 49 18.11 4.34 -12.45
C CYS A 49 16.76 3.97 -11.86
N ILE A 50 16.23 2.81 -12.25
CA ILE A 50 15.00 2.26 -11.71
C ILE A 50 15.35 1.21 -10.66
N GLN A 51 15.01 1.51 -9.41
CA GLN A 51 14.94 0.49 -8.37
C GLN A 51 13.57 -0.18 -8.44
N PHE A 52 13.55 -1.51 -8.32
CA PHE A 52 12.31 -2.29 -8.23
C PHE A 52 12.32 -3.13 -6.96
N ALA A 53 11.14 -3.47 -6.45
CA ALA A 53 10.94 -4.37 -5.34
C ALA A 53 10.08 -5.55 -5.79
N LEU A 54 10.49 -6.78 -5.52
CA LEU A 54 9.66 -7.94 -5.78
C LEU A 54 8.40 -7.91 -4.88
N ASP A 55 7.27 -8.34 -5.43
CA ASP A 55 6.05 -8.56 -4.64
C ASP A 55 6.21 -9.75 -3.68
N TYR A 56 6.87 -10.82 -4.13
CA TYR A 56 7.33 -11.91 -3.28
C TYR A 56 8.69 -11.56 -2.64
N PRO A 57 8.87 -11.78 -1.32
CA PRO A 57 10.13 -11.50 -0.62
C PRO A 57 11.24 -12.52 -0.98
N PHE A 58 11.74 -12.49 -2.21
CA PHE A 58 12.75 -13.43 -2.72
C PHE A 58 14.15 -12.80 -2.78
N ASP A 59 14.99 -13.16 -1.82
CA ASP A 59 16.42 -12.83 -1.80
C ASP A 59 17.22 -13.83 -2.65
N GLY A 60 18.01 -13.29 -3.57
CA GLY A 60 18.94 -14.07 -4.38
C GLY A 60 18.44 -14.48 -5.77
N LEU A 61 17.33 -13.90 -6.24
CA LEU A 61 16.88 -14.06 -7.64
C LEU A 61 17.89 -13.40 -8.58
N ASN A 62 18.42 -14.15 -9.55
CA ASN A 62 19.43 -13.64 -10.46
C ASN A 62 18.81 -12.77 -11.55
N PHE A 63 19.50 -11.69 -11.90
CA PHE A 63 19.15 -10.87 -13.05
C PHE A 63 20.36 -10.24 -13.73
N SER A 64 20.21 -9.87 -15.00
CA SER A 64 21.14 -8.99 -15.71
C SER A 64 20.40 -7.84 -16.37
N CYS A 65 21.10 -6.71 -16.54
CA CYS A 65 20.58 -5.52 -17.21
C CYS A 65 21.31 -5.35 -18.55
N SER A 66 20.61 -5.11 -19.66
CA SER A 66 21.22 -5.14 -21.01
C SER A 66 22.38 -4.17 -21.25
N SER A 67 22.46 -3.05 -20.52
CA SER A 67 23.56 -2.10 -20.59
C SER A 67 24.84 -2.61 -19.92
N ASP A 68 24.74 -3.61 -19.04
CA ASP A 68 25.86 -4.27 -18.38
C ASP A 68 26.02 -5.70 -18.92
N THR A 69 26.98 -5.88 -19.82
CA THR A 69 27.25 -7.16 -20.46
C THR A 69 28.25 -8.03 -19.70
N GLN A 70 28.78 -7.55 -18.57
CA GLN A 70 29.84 -8.23 -17.82
C GLN A 70 29.32 -8.85 -16.52
N ASN A 71 28.33 -8.21 -15.89
CA ASN A 71 27.90 -8.57 -14.56
C ASN A 71 26.56 -9.31 -14.55
N THR A 72 26.41 -10.18 -13.54
CA THR A 72 25.13 -10.73 -13.12
C THR A 72 24.88 -10.29 -11.70
N PHE A 73 23.65 -9.90 -11.40
CA PHE A 73 23.21 -9.39 -10.12
C PHE A 73 22.26 -10.36 -9.44
N VAL A 74 22.00 -10.11 -8.16
CA VAL A 74 20.99 -10.81 -7.37
C VAL A 74 20.12 -9.81 -6.63
N THR A 75 18.86 -10.13 -6.44
CA THR A 75 18.00 -9.33 -5.56
C THR A 75 18.43 -9.48 -4.12
N LEU A 76 18.37 -8.38 -3.35
CA LEU A 76 18.74 -8.37 -1.93
C LEU A 76 17.55 -7.97 -1.06
N MET A 77 17.34 -8.68 0.04
CA MET A 77 16.33 -8.38 1.03
C MET A 77 16.69 -7.09 1.77
N ASP A 78 15.87 -6.07 1.54
CA ASP A 78 15.82 -4.91 2.41
C ASP A 78 14.96 -5.26 3.63
N LEU A 79 15.61 -5.70 4.70
CA LEU A 79 14.94 -6.01 5.98
C LEU A 79 14.24 -4.79 6.57
N LYS A 80 14.73 -3.57 6.27
CA LYS A 80 14.11 -2.32 6.74
C LYS A 80 12.83 -2.01 5.98
N ASN A 81 12.62 -2.50 4.77
CA ASN A 81 11.35 -2.34 4.04
C ASN A 81 10.55 -3.63 3.88
N GLY A 82 11.10 -4.79 4.24
CA GLY A 82 10.45 -6.10 4.12
C GLY A 82 10.25 -6.53 2.66
N VAL A 83 11.21 -6.21 1.78
CA VAL A 83 11.10 -6.45 0.34
C VAL A 83 12.46 -6.78 -0.26
N ALA A 84 12.50 -7.68 -1.24
CA ALA A 84 13.71 -7.91 -2.02
C ALA A 84 13.79 -6.92 -3.18
N THR A 85 14.93 -6.27 -3.37
CA THR A 85 15.10 -5.19 -4.35
C THR A 85 16.16 -5.49 -5.39
N GLY A 86 16.12 -4.76 -6.51
CA GLY A 86 17.12 -4.74 -7.58
C GLY A 86 17.14 -3.40 -8.31
N THR A 87 18.17 -3.12 -9.10
CA THR A 87 18.28 -1.88 -9.89
C THR A 87 18.75 -2.15 -11.34
N CYS A 88 18.18 -1.43 -12.30
CA CYS A 88 18.68 -1.38 -13.68
C CYS A 88 18.48 0.04 -14.26
N ASN A 89 19.20 0.37 -15.33
CA ASN A 89 18.95 1.61 -16.05
C ASN A 89 17.58 1.55 -16.74
N TYR A 90 16.84 2.66 -16.83
CA TYR A 90 15.49 2.70 -17.40
C TYR A 90 15.41 2.18 -18.85
N SER A 91 16.50 2.29 -19.62
CA SER A 91 16.57 1.79 -21.00
C SER A 91 16.87 0.28 -21.08
N ASP A 92 17.11 -0.38 -19.96
CA ASP A 92 17.51 -1.78 -19.94
C ASP A 92 16.37 -2.75 -20.19
N LYS A 93 16.71 -3.83 -20.88
CA LYS A 93 16.01 -5.09 -20.74
C LYS A 93 16.59 -5.85 -19.56
N VAL A 94 15.73 -6.20 -18.62
CA VAL A 94 16.06 -7.07 -17.50
C VAL A 94 15.90 -8.51 -17.95
N ASN A 95 16.87 -9.37 -17.65
CA ASN A 95 16.76 -10.82 -17.87
C ASN A 95 16.76 -11.50 -16.51
N VAL A 96 15.68 -12.19 -16.16
CA VAL A 96 15.51 -12.83 -14.84
C VAL A 96 15.74 -14.34 -14.94
N PHE A 97 16.40 -14.92 -13.95
CA PHE A 97 16.71 -16.35 -13.92
C PHE A 97 17.07 -16.86 -12.52
N LEU A 98 17.14 -18.18 -12.37
CA LEU A 98 17.84 -18.84 -11.26
C LEU A 98 19.12 -19.46 -11.81
N LEU A 99 20.23 -19.28 -11.10
CA LEU A 99 21.54 -19.82 -11.48
C LEU A 99 22.08 -20.73 -10.38
N GLY A 100 22.51 -21.94 -10.78
CA GLY A 100 23.27 -22.87 -9.97
C GLY A 100 24.66 -22.32 -9.66
N LYS A 101 25.46 -23.09 -8.91
CA LYS A 101 26.83 -22.69 -8.57
C LYS A 101 27.77 -22.84 -9.77
N ALA A 102 27.52 -23.82 -10.64
CA ALA A 102 28.31 -24.08 -11.84
C ALA A 102 27.72 -23.40 -13.08
N ASP A 103 26.72 -24.02 -13.72
CA ASP A 103 26.22 -23.56 -15.03
C ASP A 103 24.71 -23.80 -15.25
N LYS A 104 24.03 -24.56 -14.38
CA LYS A 104 22.62 -24.87 -14.58
C LYS A 104 21.76 -23.64 -14.33
N ARG A 105 20.88 -23.36 -15.27
CA ARG A 105 20.06 -22.14 -15.27
C ARG A 105 18.59 -22.47 -15.48
N ILE A 106 17.71 -21.78 -14.77
CA ILE A 106 16.27 -21.71 -15.07
C ILE A 106 15.98 -20.31 -15.58
N ALA A 107 15.70 -20.16 -16.87
CA ALA A 107 15.38 -18.87 -17.47
C ALA A 107 13.92 -18.48 -17.17
N LEU A 108 13.73 -17.26 -16.63
CA LEU A 108 12.43 -16.73 -16.22
C LEU A 108 11.98 -15.53 -17.07
N GLY A 109 12.58 -15.37 -18.26
CA GLY A 109 12.15 -14.38 -19.26
C GLY A 109 12.92 -13.06 -19.22
N SER A 110 12.54 -12.18 -20.14
CA SER A 110 13.14 -10.85 -20.30
C SER A 110 12.08 -9.81 -20.62
N PHE A 111 12.21 -8.61 -20.05
CA PHE A 111 11.30 -7.49 -20.30
C PHE A 111 12.04 -6.15 -20.15
N PRO A 112 11.61 -5.10 -20.87
CA PRO A 112 12.08 -3.74 -20.60
C PRO A 112 11.73 -3.31 -19.17
N ILE A 113 12.67 -2.74 -18.42
CA ILE A 113 12.37 -2.23 -17.06
C ILE A 113 11.32 -1.11 -17.09
N SER A 114 11.18 -0.42 -18.23
CA SER A 114 10.13 0.55 -18.51
C SER A 114 8.71 -0.02 -18.39
N ASN A 115 8.54 -1.35 -18.41
CA ASN A 115 7.26 -1.99 -18.13
C ASN A 115 6.87 -1.89 -16.65
N ILE A 116 7.85 -1.75 -15.75
CA ILE A 116 7.67 -1.65 -14.31
C ILE A 116 7.58 -0.18 -13.89
N ALA A 117 8.56 0.61 -14.31
CA ALA A 117 8.55 2.05 -14.11
C ALA A 117 9.35 2.77 -15.20
N LEU A 118 8.83 3.92 -15.60
CA LEU A 118 9.39 4.84 -16.57
C LEU A 118 10.32 5.86 -15.90
N VAL A 119 10.05 6.25 -14.65
CA VAL A 119 10.87 7.21 -13.90
C VAL A 119 11.13 6.73 -12.49
N SER A 120 12.23 7.19 -11.91
CA SER A 120 12.54 6.93 -10.50
C SER A 120 11.61 7.75 -9.62
N THR A 121 10.97 7.09 -8.66
CA THR A 121 10.05 7.70 -7.70
C THR A 121 10.47 7.32 -6.30
N ASP A 122 10.08 8.13 -5.32
CA ASP A 122 10.40 7.86 -3.92
C ASP A 122 9.74 6.58 -3.40
N GLN A 123 8.62 6.18 -4.01
CA GLN A 123 8.05 4.84 -3.83
C GLN A 123 8.71 3.86 -4.80
N ILE A 124 9.28 2.78 -4.25
CA ILE A 124 9.88 1.72 -5.06
C ILE A 124 8.75 0.92 -5.76
N PRO A 125 8.72 0.89 -7.11
CA PRO A 125 7.70 0.15 -7.85
C PRO A 125 7.82 -1.37 -7.66
N ARG A 126 6.67 -2.05 -7.68
CA ARG A 126 6.58 -3.50 -7.56
C ARG A 126 6.83 -4.21 -8.89
N LEU A 127 7.80 -5.11 -8.90
CA LEU A 127 7.97 -6.13 -9.93
C LEU A 127 7.23 -7.39 -9.48
N THR A 128 6.13 -7.73 -10.15
CA THR A 128 5.28 -8.86 -9.74
C THR A 128 5.70 -10.18 -10.37
N VAL A 129 5.28 -11.31 -9.79
CA VAL A 129 5.41 -12.63 -10.43
C VAL A 129 4.69 -12.69 -11.79
N LEU A 130 3.63 -11.90 -11.98
CA LEU A 130 2.95 -11.76 -13.27
C LEU A 130 3.81 -11.01 -14.30
N ASP A 131 4.54 -9.96 -13.88
CA ASP A 131 5.44 -9.23 -14.79
C ASP A 131 6.59 -10.11 -15.28
N ILE A 132 7.14 -10.95 -14.40
CA ILE A 132 8.15 -11.96 -14.77
C ILE A 132 7.53 -12.98 -15.73
N ALA A 133 6.32 -13.46 -15.45
CA ALA A 133 5.60 -14.38 -16.34
C ALA A 133 5.30 -13.78 -17.72
N ARG A 134 4.94 -12.50 -17.78
CA ARG A 134 4.80 -11.75 -19.05
C ARG A 134 6.11 -11.74 -19.83
N GLY A 135 7.25 -11.61 -19.15
CA GLY A 135 8.58 -11.73 -19.77
C GLY A 135 8.89 -13.11 -20.36
N MET A 136 8.18 -14.16 -19.95
CA MET A 136 8.27 -15.51 -20.52
C MET A 136 7.27 -15.73 -21.65
N THR A 137 6.03 -15.28 -21.50
CA THR A 137 4.94 -15.52 -22.46
C THR A 137 4.89 -14.50 -23.58
N ASN A 138 5.48 -13.31 -23.39
CA ASN A 138 5.32 -12.13 -24.22
C ASN A 138 3.84 -11.71 -24.40
N ARG A 139 3.01 -11.93 -23.36
CA ARG A 139 1.57 -11.64 -23.36
C ARG A 139 1.13 -11.06 -22.03
N ASP A 140 0.31 -10.02 -22.08
CA ASP A 140 -0.37 -9.50 -20.89
C ASP A 140 -1.43 -10.48 -20.40
N ALA A 141 -1.58 -10.62 -19.08
CA ALA A 141 -2.72 -11.34 -18.50
C ALA A 141 -3.99 -10.50 -18.73
N THR A 142 -5.05 -11.15 -19.20
CA THR A 142 -6.33 -10.47 -19.51
C THR A 142 -7.36 -10.65 -18.41
N VAL A 143 -7.25 -11.74 -17.66
CA VAL A 143 -8.12 -12.09 -16.55
C VAL A 143 -7.28 -12.78 -15.48
N LEU A 144 -7.63 -12.59 -14.22
CA LEU A 144 -7.01 -13.32 -13.12
C LEU A 144 -7.69 -14.69 -13.01
N ASP A 145 -7.30 -15.60 -13.90
CA ASP A 145 -7.83 -16.97 -13.99
C ASP A 145 -6.69 -17.96 -14.27
N SER A 146 -6.78 -19.17 -13.72
CA SER A 146 -5.74 -20.20 -13.85
C SER A 146 -5.56 -20.72 -15.28
N SER A 147 -6.50 -20.47 -16.18
CA SER A 147 -6.43 -20.81 -17.60
C SER A 147 -5.73 -19.74 -18.46
N ASP A 148 -5.60 -18.50 -17.98
CA ASP A 148 -4.83 -17.46 -18.68
C ASP A 148 -3.36 -17.87 -18.75
N ALA A 149 -2.76 -17.82 -19.95
CA ALA A 149 -1.41 -18.35 -20.17
C ALA A 149 -0.34 -17.66 -19.31
N THR A 150 -0.49 -16.36 -19.06
CA THR A 150 0.45 -15.58 -18.25
C THR A 150 0.22 -15.85 -16.76
N VAL A 151 -1.03 -15.96 -16.32
CA VAL A 151 -1.35 -16.38 -14.93
C VAL A 151 -0.83 -17.79 -14.65
N LYS A 152 -1.06 -18.75 -15.55
CA LYS A 152 -0.55 -20.12 -15.44
C LYS A 152 0.97 -20.18 -15.37
N THR A 153 1.65 -19.32 -16.13
CA THR A 153 3.12 -19.24 -16.10
C THR A 153 3.61 -18.62 -14.78
N ALA A 154 2.90 -17.63 -14.22
CA ALA A 154 3.19 -17.11 -12.89
C ALA A 154 2.96 -18.17 -11.79
N MET A 155 1.91 -18.99 -11.93
CA MET A 155 1.69 -20.14 -11.04
C MET A 155 2.87 -21.12 -11.09
N ASN A 156 3.44 -21.39 -12.27
CA ASN A 156 4.64 -22.25 -12.38
C ASN A 156 5.84 -21.67 -11.63
N LEU A 157 6.07 -20.36 -11.71
CA LEU A 157 7.10 -19.68 -10.92
C LEU A 157 6.81 -19.79 -9.41
N VAL A 158 5.58 -19.52 -9.00
CA VAL A 158 5.14 -19.65 -7.60
C VAL A 158 5.32 -21.07 -7.07
N LYS A 159 5.07 -22.11 -7.88
CA LYS A 159 5.31 -23.50 -7.47
C LYS A 159 6.77 -23.77 -7.16
N ILE A 160 7.70 -23.24 -7.93
CA ILE A 160 9.14 -23.33 -7.63
C ILE A 160 9.45 -22.64 -6.30
N ILE A 161 9.00 -21.38 -6.15
CA ILE A 161 9.26 -20.58 -4.96
C ILE A 161 8.68 -21.26 -3.71
N GLN A 162 7.42 -21.69 -3.74
CA GLN A 162 6.76 -22.30 -2.60
C GLN A 162 7.26 -23.71 -2.29
N ALA A 163 7.63 -24.51 -3.30
CA ALA A 163 8.25 -25.82 -3.06
C ALA A 163 9.63 -25.67 -2.39
N LEU A 164 10.44 -24.67 -2.81
CA LEU A 164 11.71 -24.36 -2.13
C LEU A 164 11.46 -23.91 -0.69
N ALA A 165 10.47 -23.04 -0.49
CA ALA A 165 10.13 -22.53 0.83
C ALA A 165 9.72 -23.66 1.79
N LEU A 166 8.97 -24.65 1.31
CA LEU A 166 8.63 -25.89 2.06
C LEU A 166 9.87 -26.75 2.33
N GLN A 167 10.72 -26.99 1.33
CA GLN A 167 11.93 -27.79 1.49
C GLN A 167 12.87 -27.21 2.55
N GLN A 168 12.94 -25.88 2.62
CA GLN A 168 13.71 -25.13 3.63
C GLN A 168 13.00 -24.99 4.98
N LYS A 169 11.74 -25.46 5.11
CA LYS A 169 10.89 -25.28 6.30
C LYS A 169 10.66 -23.80 6.66
N SER A 170 10.81 -22.91 5.69
CA SER A 170 10.51 -21.48 5.83
C SER A 170 9.00 -21.22 5.85
N ILE A 171 8.20 -22.14 5.30
CA ILE A 171 6.74 -22.15 5.41
C ILE A 171 6.24 -23.50 5.91
N ASN A 172 5.08 -23.49 6.59
CA ASN A 172 4.39 -24.68 7.07
C ASN A 172 3.14 -25.01 6.23
N THR A 173 2.58 -23.99 5.57
CA THR A 173 1.39 -24.09 4.73
C THR A 173 1.75 -23.64 3.32
N LYS A 174 1.24 -24.35 2.30
CA LYS A 174 1.61 -24.17 0.89
C LYS A 174 1.28 -22.79 0.32
N THR A 175 0.38 -22.06 0.97
CA THR A 175 -0.09 -20.74 0.57
C THR A 175 0.47 -19.60 1.42
N ASP A 176 1.30 -19.89 2.43
CA ASP A 176 1.96 -18.86 3.24
C ASP A 176 3.07 -18.16 2.42
N ILE A 177 3.20 -16.85 2.58
CA ILE A 177 4.20 -16.03 1.88
C ILE A 177 5.22 -15.55 2.90
N GLN A 178 6.41 -16.13 2.86
CA GLN A 178 7.52 -15.81 3.74
C GLN A 178 8.79 -15.53 2.92
N ALA A 179 9.75 -14.85 3.54
CA ALA A 179 11.04 -14.58 2.91
C ALA A 179 11.74 -15.88 2.48
N LEU A 180 12.17 -15.92 1.22
CA LEU A 180 12.96 -17.01 0.65
C LEU A 180 14.38 -16.51 0.37
N TYR A 181 15.39 -17.28 0.78
CA TYR A 181 16.80 -16.94 0.59
C TYR A 181 17.52 -18.00 -0.27
N MET A 182 18.14 -17.59 -1.38
CA MET A 182 19.00 -18.46 -2.20
C MET A 182 20.40 -18.60 -1.60
N ASN A 183 20.57 -19.54 -0.68
CA ASN A 183 21.88 -19.94 -0.18
C ASN A 183 22.64 -20.88 -1.13
N ASP A 184 23.93 -21.10 -0.84
CA ASP A 184 24.82 -21.97 -1.61
C ASP A 184 24.32 -23.40 -1.77
N SER A 185 23.73 -23.99 -0.73
CA SER A 185 23.26 -25.38 -0.78
C SER A 185 22.13 -25.58 -1.80
N ILE A 186 21.26 -24.57 -1.94
CA ILE A 186 20.21 -24.56 -2.96
C ILE A 186 20.82 -24.44 -4.35
N ARG A 187 21.81 -23.56 -4.53
CA ARG A 187 22.51 -23.34 -5.81
C ARG A 187 23.29 -24.58 -6.25
N GLU A 188 24.01 -25.21 -5.33
CA GLU A 188 24.72 -26.48 -5.57
C GLU A 188 23.74 -27.61 -5.92
N SER A 189 22.57 -27.64 -5.28
CA SER A 189 21.57 -28.65 -5.59
C SER A 189 20.87 -28.36 -6.92
N LEU A 190 20.77 -27.10 -7.35
CA LEU A 190 20.23 -26.73 -8.66
C LEU A 190 21.11 -27.28 -9.79
N ASP A 191 22.42 -27.42 -9.59
CA ASP A 191 23.31 -28.03 -10.59
C ASP A 191 23.05 -29.53 -10.83
N LYS A 192 22.22 -30.17 -10.00
CA LYS A 192 21.82 -31.58 -10.17
C LYS A 192 20.74 -31.79 -11.23
N ILE A 193 20.13 -30.73 -11.76
CA ILE A 193 19.14 -30.86 -12.84
C ILE A 193 19.79 -31.39 -14.12
N THR A 194 19.02 -32.13 -14.91
CA THR A 194 19.53 -32.83 -16.10
C THR A 194 19.98 -31.86 -17.20
N SER A 195 19.32 -30.72 -17.31
CA SER A 195 19.64 -29.64 -18.26
C SER A 195 19.11 -28.30 -17.75
N SER A 196 19.66 -27.21 -18.27
CA SER A 196 19.09 -25.88 -18.04
C SER A 196 17.68 -25.79 -18.62
N VAL A 197 16.80 -25.04 -17.95
CA VAL A 197 15.41 -24.83 -18.31
C VAL A 197 15.27 -23.52 -19.08
N THR A 198 14.65 -23.57 -20.24
CA THR A 198 14.31 -22.40 -21.05
C THR A 198 13.00 -21.75 -20.59
N ALA A 199 12.78 -20.48 -20.92
CA ALA A 199 11.52 -19.80 -20.63
C ALA A 199 10.31 -20.51 -21.27
N GLN A 200 10.46 -21.08 -22.47
CA GLN A 200 9.38 -21.82 -23.13
C GLN A 200 9.00 -23.10 -22.37
N GLN A 201 9.97 -23.77 -21.75
CA GLN A 201 9.73 -24.94 -20.90
C GLN A 201 9.04 -24.58 -19.58
N MET A 202 9.24 -23.35 -19.09
CA MET A 202 8.43 -22.80 -17.98
C MET A 202 6.99 -22.56 -18.41
N VAL A 203 6.77 -22.02 -19.61
CA VAL A 203 5.43 -21.70 -20.15
C VAL A 203 4.60 -22.97 -20.42
N ASN A 204 5.20 -23.99 -21.06
CA ASN A 204 4.47 -25.20 -21.44
C ASN A 204 4.39 -26.26 -20.32
N GLY A 205 5.11 -26.09 -19.21
CA GLY A 205 5.08 -26.97 -18.04
C GLY A 205 6.15 -28.08 -18.02
N GLU A 206 6.97 -28.22 -19.07
CA GLU A 206 8.04 -29.23 -19.15
C GLU A 206 9.10 -29.06 -18.06
N TYR A 207 9.27 -27.84 -17.53
CA TYR A 207 10.23 -27.52 -16.47
C TYR A 207 10.12 -28.49 -15.29
N ALA A 208 8.91 -28.88 -14.90
CA ALA A 208 8.66 -29.69 -13.70
C ALA A 208 9.39 -31.03 -13.74
N ALA A 209 9.48 -31.67 -14.91
CA ALA A 209 10.21 -32.91 -15.08
C ALA A 209 11.74 -32.69 -15.07
N ILE A 210 12.21 -31.60 -15.67
CA ILE A 210 13.63 -31.25 -15.77
C ILE A 210 14.21 -30.93 -14.39
N ILE A 211 13.46 -30.17 -13.58
CA ILE A 211 13.93 -29.73 -12.26
C ILE A 211 13.73 -30.75 -11.15
N LYS A 212 13.00 -31.84 -11.38
CA LYS A 212 12.65 -32.84 -10.36
C LYS A 212 13.85 -33.38 -9.56
N PRO A 213 15.06 -33.60 -10.13
CA PRO A 213 16.23 -34.01 -9.34
C PRO A 213 16.67 -32.99 -8.28
N TRP A 214 16.32 -31.72 -8.48
CA TRP A 214 16.59 -30.62 -7.55
C TRP A 214 15.39 -30.35 -6.63
N LEU A 215 14.19 -30.27 -7.21
CA LEU A 215 12.98 -29.80 -6.55
C LEU A 215 11.72 -30.45 -7.13
N ASP A 216 10.91 -31.09 -6.27
CA ASP A 216 9.60 -31.60 -6.66
C ASP A 216 8.53 -30.52 -6.49
N VAL A 217 8.15 -29.87 -7.59
CA VAL A 217 7.11 -28.83 -7.58
C VAL A 217 5.68 -29.38 -7.52
N SER A 218 5.48 -30.69 -7.67
CA SER A 218 4.14 -31.30 -7.57
C SER A 218 3.56 -31.26 -6.16
N VAL A 219 4.39 -30.97 -5.16
CA VAL A 219 3.97 -30.74 -3.78
C VAL A 219 3.07 -29.51 -3.63
N ILE A 220 3.14 -28.57 -4.58
CA ILE A 220 2.26 -27.38 -4.65
C ILE A 220 1.18 -27.61 -5.71
N SER A 221 -0.08 -27.60 -5.29
CA SER A 221 -1.21 -27.76 -6.22
C SER A 221 -1.43 -26.50 -7.06
N ASP A 222 -2.16 -26.62 -8.16
CA ASP A 222 -2.57 -25.44 -8.95
C ASP A 222 -3.44 -24.47 -8.13
N ALA A 223 -4.30 -25.01 -7.25
CA ALA A 223 -5.14 -24.19 -6.38
C ALA A 223 -4.30 -23.39 -5.38
N ASP A 224 -3.28 -24.01 -4.77
CA ASP A 224 -2.37 -23.33 -3.84
C ASP A 224 -1.55 -22.24 -4.57
N ALA A 225 -1.03 -22.58 -5.76
CA ALA A 225 -0.25 -21.63 -6.56
C ALA A 225 -1.09 -20.43 -7.00
N PHE A 226 -2.33 -20.66 -7.46
CA PHE A 226 -3.26 -19.59 -7.84
C PHE A 226 -3.64 -18.72 -6.64
N ALA A 227 -3.84 -19.30 -5.46
CA ALA A 227 -4.11 -18.56 -4.24
C ALA A 227 -2.96 -17.61 -3.88
N VAL A 228 -1.71 -18.07 -4.00
CA VAL A 228 -0.53 -17.24 -3.75
C VAL A 228 -0.39 -16.13 -4.80
N VAL A 229 -0.57 -16.42 -6.10
CA VAL A 229 -0.57 -15.38 -7.15
C VAL A 229 -1.62 -14.30 -6.85
N SER A 230 -2.83 -14.70 -6.49
CA SER A 230 -3.92 -13.77 -6.15
C SER A 230 -3.59 -12.93 -4.90
N GLN A 231 -3.00 -13.53 -3.87
CA GLN A 231 -2.58 -12.82 -2.66
C GLN A 231 -1.48 -11.80 -2.95
N LEU A 232 -0.47 -12.17 -3.75
CA LEU A 232 0.62 -11.27 -4.14
C LEU A 232 0.08 -10.07 -4.94
N LEU A 233 -0.87 -10.30 -5.85
CA LEU A 233 -1.49 -9.21 -6.60
C LEU A 233 -2.27 -8.25 -5.69
N ASN A 234 -3.06 -8.77 -4.76
CA ASN A 234 -3.75 -7.93 -3.79
C ASN A 234 -2.77 -7.16 -2.91
N ILE A 235 -1.71 -7.80 -2.39
CA ILE A 235 -0.64 -7.14 -1.62
C ILE A 235 0.03 -6.05 -2.45
N SER A 236 0.31 -6.31 -3.72
CA SER A 236 0.94 -5.34 -4.62
C SER A 236 0.03 -4.13 -4.83
N ASN A 237 -1.29 -4.29 -4.85
CA ASN A 237 -2.25 -3.20 -5.03
C ASN A 237 -2.63 -2.52 -3.70
N ALA A 238 -2.41 -3.17 -2.57
CA ALA A 238 -2.80 -2.69 -1.27
C ALA A 238 -1.88 -1.56 -0.77
N ALA A 239 -2.48 -0.40 -0.54
CA ALA A 239 -1.82 0.85 -0.21
C ALA A 239 -2.84 1.86 0.32
N VAL A 240 -2.35 3.04 0.72
CA VAL A 240 -3.18 4.23 0.91
C VAL A 240 -3.23 5.00 -0.40
N TYR A 241 -4.42 5.43 -0.79
CA TYR A 241 -4.65 6.27 -1.97
C TYR A 241 -5.21 7.62 -1.55
N GLN A 242 -4.58 8.69 -2.01
CA GLN A 242 -5.02 10.05 -1.71
C GLN A 242 -4.71 10.98 -2.89
N PRO A 243 -5.57 11.96 -3.20
CA PRO A 243 -5.22 13.05 -4.09
C PRO A 243 -4.23 14.00 -3.40
N GLU A 244 -3.42 14.74 -4.17
CA GLU A 244 -2.71 15.89 -3.58
C GLU A 244 -3.73 16.89 -3.04
N PHE A 245 -3.40 17.53 -1.91
CA PHE A 245 -4.20 18.65 -1.44
C PHE A 245 -3.81 19.90 -2.25
N SER A 246 -4.65 20.28 -3.22
CA SER A 246 -4.40 21.33 -4.23
C SER A 246 -4.10 22.76 -3.71
N LEU A 247 -4.02 22.93 -2.39
CA LEU A 247 -3.69 24.17 -1.70
C LEU A 247 -2.34 24.15 -0.98
N PHE A 248 -1.93 22.97 -0.54
CA PHE A 248 -0.78 22.81 0.32
C PHE A 248 -0.08 21.53 -0.11
N SER A 249 1.16 21.66 -0.57
CA SER A 249 2.02 20.48 -0.70
C SER A 249 2.03 19.80 0.67
N THR A 250 1.59 18.55 0.72
CA THR A 250 1.57 17.76 1.95
C THR A 250 3.01 17.48 2.34
N THR A 251 3.62 18.32 3.17
CA THR A 251 4.97 18.08 3.69
C THR A 251 4.97 16.77 4.48
N GLY A 252 5.61 15.73 3.96
CA GLY A 252 5.61 14.39 4.56
C GLY A 252 4.99 13.31 3.67
N SER A 253 4.28 13.67 2.60
CA SER A 253 4.27 12.80 1.42
C SER A 253 5.65 12.90 0.77
N VAL A 254 6.14 11.81 0.21
CA VAL A 254 7.46 11.71 -0.42
C VAL A 254 7.42 12.41 -1.80
N VAL A 255 7.08 13.71 -1.79
CA VAL A 255 6.63 14.50 -2.95
C VAL A 255 7.41 15.81 -2.98
N SER A 256 8.72 15.72 -3.21
CA SER A 256 9.54 16.92 -3.41
C SER A 256 9.75 17.27 -4.89
N SER A 257 9.49 16.34 -5.83
CA SER A 257 9.79 16.50 -7.26
C SER A 257 8.57 16.79 -8.15
N LEU A 258 7.34 16.68 -7.65
CA LEU A 258 6.09 16.92 -8.40
C LEU A 258 5.22 18.03 -7.77
N THR A 259 5.83 19.14 -7.37
CA THR A 259 5.08 20.28 -6.82
C THR A 259 4.08 20.86 -7.85
N GLY A 260 2.81 20.97 -7.44
CA GLY A 260 1.77 21.72 -8.16
C GLY A 260 0.69 20.89 -8.84
N SER A 261 0.38 19.68 -8.34
CA SER A 261 -0.81 18.96 -8.78
C SER A 261 -2.07 19.60 -8.20
N ASP A 262 -3.17 19.48 -8.95
CA ASP A 262 -4.44 20.08 -8.58
C ASP A 262 -5.35 19.10 -7.82
N GLY A 263 -4.83 17.92 -7.45
CA GLY A 263 -5.55 16.93 -6.65
C GLY A 263 -6.88 16.49 -7.27
N LEU A 264 -7.94 16.52 -6.45
CA LEU A 264 -9.33 16.35 -6.88
C LEU A 264 -9.97 17.73 -7.07
N THR A 265 -10.04 18.20 -8.31
CA THR A 265 -10.62 19.52 -8.67
C THR A 265 -11.45 19.45 -9.93
N GLY A 266 -12.46 20.32 -10.03
CA GLY A 266 -13.38 20.39 -11.16
C GLY A 266 -14.39 21.52 -11.03
N CYS A 267 -15.35 21.56 -11.95
CA CYS A 267 -16.39 22.58 -12.00
C CYS A 267 -17.62 22.10 -12.80
N ASN A 268 -18.68 22.90 -12.79
CA ASN A 268 -19.91 22.62 -13.55
C ASN A 268 -19.90 23.10 -15.01
N LYS A 269 -18.73 23.48 -15.54
CA LYS A 269 -18.53 23.92 -16.93
C LYS A 269 -17.44 23.10 -17.61
N ASP A 270 -17.31 23.24 -18.94
CA ASP A 270 -16.24 22.57 -19.70
C ASP A 270 -14.84 23.09 -19.34
N VAL A 271 -14.74 24.38 -19.00
CA VAL A 271 -13.50 25.03 -18.61
C VAL A 271 -13.66 25.63 -17.23
N CYS A 272 -12.83 25.18 -16.28
CA CYS A 272 -12.81 25.69 -14.92
C CYS A 272 -11.94 26.95 -14.82
N ALA A 273 -12.39 28.05 -15.41
CA ALA A 273 -11.66 29.31 -15.40
C ALA A 273 -11.74 29.98 -14.02
N ALA A 274 -10.59 30.19 -13.36
CA ALA A 274 -10.53 30.76 -12.00
C ALA A 274 -11.09 32.19 -11.90
N ASN A 275 -11.12 32.93 -13.00
CA ASN A 275 -11.61 34.30 -13.07
C ASN A 275 -13.11 34.41 -13.40
N ASP A 276 -13.77 33.29 -13.71
CA ASP A 276 -15.20 33.27 -14.03
C ASP A 276 -16.03 33.09 -12.75
N THR A 277 -16.58 34.20 -12.25
CA THR A 277 -17.41 34.24 -11.03
C THR A 277 -18.76 33.55 -11.16
N THR A 278 -19.13 33.07 -12.36
CA THR A 278 -20.36 32.29 -12.58
C THR A 278 -20.11 30.78 -12.58
N THR A 279 -18.84 30.35 -12.58
CA THR A 279 -18.46 28.94 -12.51
C THR A 279 -18.60 28.45 -11.08
N LYS A 280 -19.32 27.34 -10.89
CA LYS A 280 -19.32 26.62 -9.63
C LYS A 280 -18.15 25.65 -9.65
N HIS A 281 -17.25 25.81 -8.70
CA HIS A 281 -16.08 24.97 -8.53
C HIS A 281 -16.36 23.89 -7.48
N LEU A 282 -15.68 22.77 -7.63
CA LEU A 282 -15.62 21.69 -6.66
C LEU A 282 -14.16 21.28 -6.49
N PHE A 283 -13.73 21.18 -5.23
CA PHE A 283 -12.50 20.49 -4.91
C PHE A 283 -12.72 19.62 -3.67
N GLY A 284 -11.91 18.59 -3.51
CA GLY A 284 -12.01 17.73 -2.34
C GLY A 284 -10.72 16.99 -2.03
N HIS A 285 -10.79 16.19 -0.99
CA HIS A 285 -9.71 15.33 -0.56
C HIS A 285 -10.29 14.10 0.12
N PHE A 286 -9.67 12.94 -0.12
CA PHE A 286 -10.04 11.70 0.53
C PHE A 286 -8.79 10.89 0.86
N MET A 287 -8.94 9.96 1.79
CA MET A 287 -7.98 8.89 2.00
C MET A 287 -8.72 7.57 1.86
N LEU A 288 -8.28 6.77 0.90
CA LEU A 288 -8.75 5.40 0.70
C LEU A 288 -7.64 4.44 1.13
N LEU A 289 -8.05 3.28 1.61
CA LEU A 289 -7.17 2.18 1.95
C LEU A 289 -7.66 0.95 1.19
N THR A 290 -6.76 0.29 0.47
CA THR A 290 -6.98 -1.05 -0.06
C THR A 290 -6.40 -2.06 0.92
N ASP A 291 -7.22 -2.99 1.40
CA ASP A 291 -6.82 -4.06 2.32
C ASP A 291 -6.22 -5.28 1.60
N ARG A 292 -5.77 -6.29 2.36
CA ARG A 292 -5.08 -7.48 1.80
C ARG A 292 -6.01 -8.38 1.00
N GLN A 293 -7.31 -8.25 1.20
CA GLN A 293 -8.33 -8.95 0.41
C GLN A 293 -8.73 -8.19 -0.85
N GLY A 294 -8.21 -6.98 -1.08
CA GLY A 294 -8.46 -6.18 -2.27
C GLY A 294 -9.69 -5.27 -2.18
N TYR A 295 -10.29 -5.11 -1.00
CA TYR A 295 -11.36 -4.14 -0.81
C TYR A 295 -10.78 -2.76 -0.53
N THR A 296 -11.32 -1.76 -1.21
CA THR A 296 -10.94 -0.35 -1.05
C THR A 296 -12.09 0.43 -0.44
N PHE A 297 -11.81 1.13 0.65
CA PHE A 297 -12.77 1.93 1.42
C PHE A 297 -12.07 3.13 2.05
N GLY A 298 -12.82 4.10 2.54
CA GLY A 298 -12.23 5.23 3.25
C GLY A 298 -13.17 6.40 3.48
N SER A 299 -12.58 7.56 3.75
CA SER A 299 -13.30 8.77 4.12
C SER A 299 -12.64 10.00 3.52
N GLY A 300 -13.44 11.04 3.29
CA GLY A 300 -12.98 12.31 2.75
C GLY A 300 -13.98 13.43 2.97
N LEU A 301 -13.75 14.52 2.25
CA LEU A 301 -14.61 15.68 2.21
C LEU A 301 -14.45 16.45 0.90
N GLN A 302 -15.47 17.23 0.57
CA GLN A 302 -15.43 18.15 -0.55
C GLN A 302 -16.03 19.51 -0.20
N TRP A 303 -15.69 20.51 -1.01
CA TRP A 303 -16.29 21.83 -0.99
C TRP A 303 -16.80 22.15 -2.39
N ARG A 304 -17.93 22.85 -2.43
CA ARG A 304 -18.56 23.29 -3.66
C ARG A 304 -19.07 24.71 -3.50
N GLY A 305 -18.80 25.57 -4.47
CA GLY A 305 -19.23 26.97 -4.40
C GLY A 305 -18.81 27.80 -5.61
N LEU A 306 -19.19 29.08 -5.60
CA LEU A 306 -18.72 30.07 -6.56
C LEU A 306 -17.40 30.69 -6.07
N ALA A 307 -16.53 31.09 -7.00
CA ALA A 307 -15.49 32.06 -6.67
C ALA A 307 -16.14 33.45 -6.58
N LYS A 308 -16.19 34.03 -5.37
CA LYS A 308 -16.82 35.34 -5.12
C LYS A 308 -16.00 36.49 -5.72
N SER A 309 -14.72 36.25 -5.97
CA SER A 309 -13.81 37.18 -6.62
C SER A 309 -13.23 36.57 -7.90
N GLY A 310 -12.95 37.39 -8.91
CA GLY A 310 -12.28 36.95 -10.14
C GLY A 310 -10.82 36.61 -9.85
N LEU A 311 -10.58 35.35 -9.46
CA LEU A 311 -9.26 34.89 -9.03
C LEU A 311 -8.38 34.51 -10.23
N THR A 312 -7.07 34.53 -10.03
CA THR A 312 -6.09 34.26 -11.10
C THR A 312 -5.59 32.81 -11.12
N SER A 313 -5.95 31.99 -10.12
CA SER A 313 -5.49 30.60 -10.03
C SER A 313 -6.52 29.69 -9.35
N ILE A 314 -6.49 28.40 -9.72
CA ILE A 314 -7.31 27.34 -9.09
C ILE A 314 -6.98 27.19 -7.60
N ALA A 315 -5.71 27.28 -7.23
CA ALA A 315 -5.30 27.29 -5.83
C ALA A 315 -5.94 28.47 -5.06
N GLY A 316 -6.04 29.65 -5.67
CA GLY A 316 -6.78 30.77 -5.09
C GLY A 316 -8.25 30.41 -4.85
N VAL A 317 -8.91 29.81 -5.85
CA VAL A 317 -10.33 29.42 -5.78
C VAL A 317 -10.57 28.42 -4.65
N ASN A 318 -9.74 27.38 -4.59
CA ASN A 318 -9.87 26.34 -3.55
C ASN A 318 -9.68 26.95 -2.14
N ALA A 319 -8.79 27.93 -1.97
CA ALA A 319 -8.52 28.56 -0.68
C ALA A 319 -9.69 29.45 -0.25
N GLU A 320 -10.36 30.09 -1.21
CA GLU A 320 -11.58 30.84 -0.97
C GLU A 320 -12.73 29.91 -0.58
N LEU A 321 -12.90 28.79 -1.30
CA LEU A 321 -13.93 27.80 -1.02
C LEU A 321 -13.80 27.21 0.38
N LEU A 322 -12.59 26.82 0.78
CA LEU A 322 -12.28 26.23 2.09
C LEU A 322 -12.71 27.13 3.25
N ARG A 323 -12.57 28.44 3.10
CA ARG A 323 -12.94 29.44 4.12
C ARG A 323 -14.40 29.85 4.04
N SER A 324 -15.01 29.81 2.87
CA SER A 324 -16.33 30.40 2.61
C SER A 324 -17.49 29.42 2.62
N TYR A 325 -17.23 28.13 2.50
CA TYR A 325 -18.25 27.10 2.36
C TYR A 325 -18.03 25.98 3.37
N LYS A 326 -19.12 25.46 3.93
CA LYS A 326 -19.07 24.30 4.82
C LYS A 326 -18.52 23.08 4.04
N PRO A 327 -17.60 22.29 4.61
CA PRO A 327 -17.21 21.04 4.01
C PRO A 327 -18.39 20.06 4.00
N THR A 328 -18.43 19.16 3.02
CA THR A 328 -19.39 18.05 2.96
C THR A 328 -18.63 16.74 3.08
N ARG A 329 -19.11 15.82 3.92
CA ARG A 329 -18.45 14.52 4.12
C ARG A 329 -18.56 13.65 2.87
N MET A 330 -17.49 12.91 2.61
CA MET A 330 -17.46 11.84 1.62
C MET A 330 -17.13 10.50 2.30
N THR A 331 -17.80 9.43 1.90
CA THR A 331 -17.59 8.07 2.43
C THR A 331 -17.51 7.07 1.29
N ALA A 332 -16.41 6.34 1.22
CA ALA A 332 -16.25 5.25 0.27
C ALA A 332 -16.49 3.93 1.00
N LEU A 333 -17.66 3.32 0.78
CA LEU A 333 -17.95 1.98 1.28
C LEU A 333 -17.08 0.93 0.57
N PRO A 334 -16.81 -0.23 1.20
CA PRO A 334 -15.92 -1.25 0.64
C PRO A 334 -16.33 -1.73 -0.77
N GLN A 335 -15.44 -1.50 -1.74
CA GLN A 335 -15.57 -1.94 -3.13
C GLN A 335 -14.32 -2.73 -3.54
N ASN A 336 -14.48 -3.76 -4.36
CA ASN A 336 -13.40 -4.67 -4.77
C ASN A 336 -12.84 -4.38 -6.18
N HIS A 337 -13.12 -3.21 -6.74
CA HIS A 337 -12.80 -2.85 -8.13
C HIS A 337 -12.24 -1.42 -8.26
N TRP A 338 -11.29 -1.04 -7.39
CA TRP A 338 -10.69 0.30 -7.40
C TRP A 338 -9.73 0.54 -8.58
N ILE A 339 -8.51 0.01 -8.48
CA ILE A 339 -7.54 -0.02 -9.58
C ILE A 339 -7.33 -1.48 -9.92
N ASN A 340 -7.57 -1.85 -11.18
CA ASN A 340 -7.38 -3.22 -11.64
C ASN A 340 -5.89 -3.59 -11.56
N PRO A 341 -5.52 -4.64 -10.80
CA PRO A 341 -4.11 -4.96 -10.56
C PRO A 341 -3.38 -5.49 -11.80
N LEU A 342 -4.09 -5.95 -12.84
CA LEU A 342 -3.52 -6.49 -14.07
C LEU A 342 -3.13 -5.39 -15.07
N ASN A 343 -4.04 -4.44 -15.30
CA ASN A 343 -3.86 -3.39 -16.31
C ASN A 343 -3.50 -2.02 -15.71
N LYS A 344 -3.53 -1.91 -14.38
CA LYS A 344 -3.27 -0.69 -13.59
C LYS A 344 -4.24 0.47 -13.91
N ARG A 345 -5.43 0.19 -14.43
CA ARG A 345 -6.45 1.18 -14.78
C ARG A 345 -7.62 1.17 -13.80
N ILE A 346 -8.29 2.31 -13.71
CA ILE A 346 -9.68 2.40 -13.27
C ILE A 346 -10.53 2.05 -14.48
N ASP A 347 -10.94 0.79 -14.57
CA ASP A 347 -11.74 0.25 -15.68
C ASP A 347 -13.22 0.01 -15.31
N GLN A 348 -13.57 0.30 -14.07
CA GLN A 348 -14.92 0.31 -13.54
C GLN A 348 -15.12 1.60 -12.73
N ASN A 349 -16.35 2.09 -12.70
CA ASN A 349 -16.71 3.23 -11.86
C ASN A 349 -16.46 2.92 -10.40
N TYR A 350 -15.73 3.79 -9.71
CA TYR A 350 -15.59 3.75 -8.26
C TYR A 350 -16.45 4.84 -7.63
N TYR A 351 -17.28 4.46 -6.68
CA TYR A 351 -18.30 5.32 -6.09
C TYR A 351 -17.86 5.81 -4.72
N ILE A 352 -18.04 7.11 -4.48
CA ILE A 352 -17.82 7.74 -3.19
C ILE A 352 -19.10 8.48 -2.82
N GLY A 353 -19.78 8.01 -1.78
CA GLY A 353 -21.01 8.63 -1.28
C GLY A 353 -20.73 10.01 -0.70
N VAL A 354 -21.66 10.94 -0.90
CA VAL A 354 -21.56 12.32 -0.41
C VAL A 354 -22.75 12.62 0.48
N ASP A 355 -22.47 13.15 1.67
CA ASP A 355 -23.48 13.45 2.70
C ASP A 355 -24.21 14.78 2.42
N ASP A 356 -24.91 14.83 1.29
CA ASP A 356 -25.74 15.93 0.85
C ASP A 356 -26.93 15.37 0.06
N VAL A 357 -28.14 15.64 0.55
CA VAL A 357 -29.41 15.12 -0.01
C VAL A 357 -29.65 15.53 -1.46
N ASN A 358 -28.99 16.58 -1.95
CA ASN A 358 -29.11 17.04 -3.33
C ASN A 358 -27.98 16.49 -4.23
N SER A 359 -27.05 15.72 -3.67
CA SER A 359 -25.88 15.20 -4.37
C SER A 359 -26.04 13.73 -4.69
N GLU A 360 -25.67 13.34 -5.91
CA GLU A 360 -25.34 11.94 -6.20
C GLU A 360 -23.91 11.63 -5.74
N ASP A 361 -23.54 10.35 -5.79
CA ASP A 361 -22.17 9.88 -5.54
C ASP A 361 -21.17 10.59 -6.45
N LEU A 362 -19.97 10.84 -5.91
CA LEU A 362 -18.82 11.19 -6.74
C LEU A 362 -18.32 9.90 -7.40
N ILE A 363 -18.19 9.93 -8.72
CA ILE A 363 -17.78 8.79 -9.53
C ILE A 363 -16.39 9.06 -10.10
N ILE A 364 -15.42 8.23 -9.75
CA ILE A 364 -14.11 8.18 -10.41
C ILE A 364 -14.19 7.11 -11.48
N ASN A 365 -14.05 7.53 -12.74
CA ASN A 365 -14.40 6.69 -13.90
C ASN A 365 -13.26 6.47 -14.88
N GLN A 366 -12.10 7.09 -14.64
CA GLN A 366 -10.94 6.95 -15.52
C GLN A 366 -9.64 7.20 -14.75
N GLY A 367 -8.58 6.51 -15.17
CA GLY A 367 -7.22 6.75 -14.73
C GLY A 367 -6.31 5.54 -14.95
N LYS A 368 -5.02 5.78 -15.11
CA LYS A 368 -3.99 4.73 -15.12
C LYS A 368 -2.88 5.04 -14.13
N LEU A 369 -2.56 4.08 -13.28
CA LEU A 369 -1.48 4.14 -12.32
C LEU A 369 -0.14 3.88 -13.02
N TYR A 370 0.74 4.88 -13.00
CA TYR A 370 2.10 4.79 -13.55
C TYR A 370 3.12 4.62 -12.44
N ASN A 371 4.19 3.89 -12.75
CA ASN A 371 5.37 3.69 -11.89
C ASN A 371 5.00 3.13 -10.51
N ASP A 372 3.85 2.44 -10.42
CA ASP A 372 3.23 2.01 -9.16
C ASP A 372 3.10 3.14 -8.12
N TYR A 373 2.89 4.38 -8.60
CA TYR A 373 3.03 5.59 -7.79
C TYR A 373 1.90 6.60 -7.98
N MET A 374 1.57 6.99 -9.22
CA MET A 374 0.63 8.10 -9.44
C MET A 374 -0.26 7.91 -10.68
N ILE A 375 -1.53 8.31 -10.55
CA ILE A 375 -2.44 8.62 -11.66
C ILE A 375 -2.38 10.13 -11.89
N ALA A 376 -2.05 10.55 -13.11
CA ALA A 376 -2.06 11.96 -13.48
C ALA A 376 -3.44 12.38 -14.02
N GLY A 377 -4.01 13.44 -13.49
CA GLY A 377 -5.25 14.05 -13.97
C GLY A 377 -5.03 15.05 -15.11
N LYS A 378 -3.80 15.54 -15.29
CA LYS A 378 -3.44 16.55 -16.30
C LYS A 378 -2.25 16.16 -17.16
N GLU A 379 -2.23 16.68 -18.38
CA GLU A 379 -1.20 16.41 -19.40
C GLU A 379 0.23 16.68 -18.89
N LYS A 380 0.43 17.76 -18.13
CA LYS A 380 1.74 18.11 -17.57
C LYS A 380 2.31 16.99 -16.69
N PHE A 381 1.52 16.44 -15.77
CA PHE A 381 1.94 15.35 -14.90
C PHE A 381 2.08 14.04 -15.65
N TYR A 382 1.17 13.78 -16.59
CA TYR A 382 1.28 12.62 -17.46
C TYR A 382 2.61 12.59 -18.22
N LYS A 383 3.03 13.72 -18.80
CA LYS A 383 4.34 13.83 -19.48
C LYS A 383 5.52 13.57 -18.55
N LEU A 384 5.46 14.06 -17.31
CA LEU A 384 6.50 13.79 -16.31
C LEU A 384 6.57 12.30 -15.93
N LEU A 385 5.42 11.66 -15.73
CA LEU A 385 5.35 10.24 -15.37
C LEU A 385 5.73 9.29 -16.52
N THR A 386 5.55 9.73 -17.77
CA THR A 386 5.73 8.90 -18.97
C THR A 386 6.94 9.24 -19.81
N GLN A 387 7.65 10.33 -19.47
CA GLN A 387 8.71 10.95 -20.27
C GLN A 387 8.29 11.38 -21.70
N LYS A 388 6.99 11.43 -21.99
CA LYS A 388 6.49 11.88 -23.29
C LYS A 388 6.59 13.40 -23.44
N THR A 389 6.90 13.86 -24.65
CA THR A 389 6.89 15.29 -25.00
C THR A 389 5.54 15.73 -25.62
N THR A 390 4.83 14.79 -26.24
CA THR A 390 3.51 14.99 -26.86
C THR A 390 2.51 13.95 -26.34
N VAL A 391 1.23 14.32 -26.31
CA VAL A 391 0.13 13.46 -25.83
C VAL A 391 -0.86 13.23 -26.96
N THR A 392 -1.21 11.97 -27.19
CA THR A 392 -2.18 11.54 -28.21
C THR A 392 -3.59 11.43 -27.63
N ALA A 393 -4.61 11.26 -28.49
CA ALA A 393 -5.98 11.03 -28.02
C ALA A 393 -6.13 9.75 -27.18
N GLU A 394 -5.31 8.72 -27.43
CA GLU A 394 -5.32 7.49 -26.64
C GLU A 394 -4.71 7.73 -25.25
N ASP A 395 -3.64 8.54 -25.18
CA ASP A 395 -2.98 8.90 -23.93
C ASP A 395 -3.91 9.69 -22.99
N LEU A 396 -4.86 10.45 -23.53
CA LEU A 396 -5.84 11.17 -22.73
C LEU A 396 -6.77 10.24 -21.95
N LYS A 397 -6.94 8.97 -22.38
CA LYS A 397 -7.71 7.96 -21.66
C LYS A 397 -6.99 7.44 -20.41
N ASP A 398 -5.70 7.75 -20.26
CA ASP A 398 -4.91 7.40 -19.08
C ASP A 398 -5.09 8.43 -17.96
N LEU A 399 -5.65 9.61 -18.27
CA LEU A 399 -5.79 10.68 -17.30
C LEU A 399 -6.84 10.36 -16.24
N GLY A 400 -6.57 10.72 -15.00
CA GLY A 400 -7.53 10.61 -13.89
C GLY A 400 -8.70 11.57 -14.10
N GLN A 401 -9.92 11.04 -14.13
CA GLN A 401 -11.15 11.83 -14.29
C GLN A 401 -12.22 11.41 -13.28
N TRP A 402 -13.08 12.37 -12.95
CA TRP A 402 -14.23 12.13 -12.08
C TRP A 402 -15.41 13.00 -12.51
N GLN A 403 -16.61 12.61 -12.06
CA GLN A 403 -17.84 13.37 -12.24
C GLN A 403 -18.77 13.24 -11.03
N GLN A 404 -19.66 14.22 -10.86
CA GLN A 404 -20.71 14.20 -9.84
C GLN A 404 -21.91 15.02 -10.32
N ARG A 405 -23.12 14.50 -10.12
CA ARG A 405 -24.36 15.25 -10.37
C ARG A 405 -24.86 15.91 -9.08
N TYR A 406 -25.38 17.13 -9.22
CA TYR A 406 -25.93 17.91 -8.12
C TYR A 406 -27.24 18.59 -8.52
N GLY A 407 -28.31 18.28 -7.80
CA GLY A 407 -29.65 18.71 -8.14
C GLY A 407 -30.07 18.25 -9.55
N ILE A 408 -30.92 19.04 -10.21
CA ILE A 408 -31.47 18.67 -11.52
C ILE A 408 -30.54 19.07 -12.68
N SER A 409 -29.76 20.15 -12.53
CA SER A 409 -29.10 20.83 -13.65
C SER A 409 -27.58 20.88 -13.60
N ASP A 410 -26.94 20.69 -12.43
CA ASP A 410 -25.48 20.80 -12.35
C ASP A 410 -24.83 19.41 -12.46
N THR A 411 -23.87 19.30 -13.39
CA THR A 411 -22.94 18.17 -13.46
C THR A 411 -21.54 18.73 -13.32
N PHE A 412 -20.87 18.35 -12.23
CA PHE A 412 -19.46 18.63 -12.01
C PHE A 412 -18.61 17.56 -12.67
N LYS A 413 -17.52 17.99 -13.29
CA LYS A 413 -16.48 17.10 -13.83
C LYS A 413 -15.10 17.71 -13.61
N GLY A 414 -14.09 16.87 -13.56
CA GLY A 414 -12.75 17.36 -13.29
C GLY A 414 -11.65 16.32 -13.38
N SER A 415 -10.44 16.78 -13.11
CA SER A 415 -9.24 15.98 -13.07
C SER A 415 -9.00 15.40 -11.69
N LEU A 416 -8.40 14.21 -11.66
CA LEU A 416 -7.91 13.56 -10.45
C LEU A 416 -6.42 13.25 -10.60
N ASP A 417 -5.60 13.93 -9.83
CA ASP A 417 -4.24 13.49 -9.56
C ASP A 417 -4.25 12.63 -8.29
N LEU A 418 -3.92 11.34 -8.39
CA LEU A 418 -4.01 10.38 -7.30
C LEU A 418 -2.65 9.75 -7.03
N PHE A 419 -2.24 9.74 -5.77
CA PHE A 419 -1.04 9.03 -5.33
C PHE A 419 -1.40 7.70 -4.69
N LYS A 420 -0.64 6.67 -5.05
CA LYS A 420 -0.52 5.42 -4.29
C LYS A 420 0.67 5.59 -3.35
N VAL A 421 0.41 5.64 -2.06
CA VAL A 421 1.42 5.81 -1.02
C VAL A 421 1.36 4.70 -0.01
N TYR A 422 2.50 4.46 0.64
CA TYR A 422 2.60 3.52 1.75
C TYR A 422 2.10 2.12 1.35
N PRO A 423 2.74 1.42 0.42
CA PRO A 423 2.37 0.05 0.10
C PRO A 423 2.52 -0.86 1.32
N ILE A 424 1.82 -1.99 1.32
CA ILE A 424 1.99 -3.04 2.33
C ILE A 424 2.97 -4.11 1.85
N THR A 425 3.37 -5.02 2.74
CA THR A 425 4.30 -6.13 2.45
C THR A 425 3.75 -7.47 2.91
N TYR A 426 4.51 -8.55 2.73
CA TYR A 426 4.22 -9.79 3.45
C TYR A 426 4.30 -9.59 4.97
N LEU A 427 3.69 -10.51 5.73
CA LEU A 427 3.71 -10.50 7.19
C LEU A 427 4.60 -11.64 7.68
N ASP A 428 5.77 -11.28 8.24
CA ASP A 428 6.75 -12.26 8.68
C ASP A 428 6.22 -13.09 9.86
N LYS A 429 6.25 -14.43 9.71
CA LYS A 429 5.70 -15.37 10.68
C LYS A 429 6.41 -15.36 12.03
N GLN A 430 7.60 -14.75 12.13
CA GLN A 430 8.28 -14.56 13.42
C GLN A 430 7.55 -13.58 14.35
N VAL A 431 6.67 -12.75 13.79
CA VAL A 431 5.89 -11.75 14.51
C VAL A 431 4.40 -11.96 14.29
N PHE A 432 3.98 -12.18 13.04
CA PHE A 432 2.59 -12.39 12.68
C PHE A 432 2.26 -13.89 12.69
N LYS A 433 2.04 -14.46 13.88
CA LYS A 433 1.73 -15.90 14.05
C LYS A 433 0.23 -16.16 14.00
N SER A 434 -0.25 -16.90 13.00
CA SER A 434 -1.62 -17.38 12.88
C SER A 434 -1.67 -18.90 12.76
N SER A 435 -2.86 -19.49 12.90
CA SER A 435 -3.04 -20.92 12.69
C SER A 435 -2.58 -21.40 11.29
N ASN A 436 -2.55 -20.48 10.32
CA ASN A 436 -2.18 -20.75 8.94
C ASN A 436 -0.68 -20.76 8.68
N ASN A 437 0.18 -20.30 9.60
CA ASN A 437 1.64 -20.26 9.37
C ASN A 437 2.49 -20.92 10.46
N VAL A 438 1.90 -21.26 11.61
CA VAL A 438 2.58 -22.04 12.65
C VAL A 438 2.45 -23.55 12.42
N SER A 439 3.35 -24.31 13.02
CA SER A 439 3.37 -25.78 13.03
C SER A 439 2.37 -26.33 14.06
N ALA A 440 1.98 -27.60 13.94
CA ALA A 440 1.18 -28.25 14.98
C ALA A 440 1.91 -28.21 16.33
N GLY A 441 1.18 -27.90 17.41
CA GLY A 441 1.71 -27.69 18.76
C GLY A 441 2.31 -26.30 19.02
N GLU A 442 2.52 -25.45 18.00
CA GLU A 442 3.02 -24.09 18.20
C GLU A 442 1.91 -23.10 18.54
N ASN A 443 2.27 -22.08 19.33
CA ASN A 443 1.38 -21.00 19.71
C ASN A 443 1.22 -19.97 18.58
N TYR A 444 0.01 -19.45 18.44
CA TYR A 444 -0.34 -18.36 17.54
C TYR A 444 -1.18 -17.30 18.25
N ILE A 445 -1.10 -16.06 17.76
CA ILE A 445 -1.68 -14.88 18.41
C ILE A 445 -2.72 -14.17 17.53
N PHE A 446 -2.79 -14.49 16.23
CA PHE A 446 -3.80 -14.01 15.29
C PHE A 446 -4.86 -15.09 15.00
N PRO A 447 -6.17 -14.77 15.01
CA PRO A 447 -6.74 -13.42 15.05
C PRO A 447 -6.60 -12.74 16.42
N LEU A 448 -6.21 -11.46 16.42
CA LEU A 448 -5.98 -10.66 17.62
C LEU A 448 -7.19 -9.77 17.89
N TYR A 449 -7.87 -10.01 19.01
CA TYR A 449 -9.03 -9.24 19.44
C TYR A 449 -8.61 -8.16 20.44
N ALA A 450 -8.98 -6.92 20.17
CA ALA A 450 -8.59 -5.78 20.98
C ALA A 450 -9.72 -4.75 21.05
N ASP A 451 -9.64 -3.89 22.07
CA ASP A 451 -10.47 -2.70 22.17
C ASP A 451 -9.59 -1.46 21.97
N LEU A 452 -10.03 -0.59 21.07
CA LEU A 452 -9.52 0.76 20.90
C LEU A 452 -10.27 1.72 21.82
N THR A 453 -9.57 2.63 22.48
CA THR A 453 -10.17 3.72 23.26
C THR A 453 -9.77 5.06 22.64
N PHE A 454 -10.73 5.70 21.96
CA PHE A 454 -10.57 7.01 21.36
C PHE A 454 -10.80 8.08 22.43
N LYS A 455 -9.74 8.84 22.73
CA LYS A 455 -9.80 10.01 23.59
C LYS A 455 -9.72 11.26 22.72
N PHE A 456 -10.65 12.18 22.92
CA PHE A 456 -10.73 13.43 22.16
C PHE A 456 -9.86 14.49 22.79
N THR A 457 -9.30 15.38 21.96
CA THR A 457 -8.54 16.54 22.43
C THR A 457 -9.44 17.50 23.20
N ASP A 458 -10.68 17.67 22.74
CA ASP A 458 -11.72 18.40 23.48
C ASP A 458 -12.33 17.46 24.53
N SER A 459 -12.06 17.73 25.81
CA SER A 459 -12.49 16.91 26.93
C SER A 459 -14.00 16.96 27.21
N SER A 460 -14.76 17.83 26.53
CA SER A 460 -16.23 17.82 26.61
C SER A 460 -16.85 16.67 25.81
N VAL A 461 -16.09 16.04 24.91
CA VAL A 461 -16.53 14.85 24.16
C VAL A 461 -16.16 13.59 24.94
N PRO A 462 -17.14 12.73 25.28
CA PRO A 462 -16.85 11.45 25.94
C PRO A 462 -15.93 10.56 25.09
N SER A 463 -15.07 9.78 25.76
CA SER A 463 -14.27 8.77 25.07
C SER A 463 -15.16 7.69 24.46
N LEU A 464 -14.76 7.15 23.31
CA LEU A 464 -15.44 6.05 22.63
C LEU A 464 -14.57 4.81 22.66
N LYS A 465 -15.15 3.68 23.06
CA LYS A 465 -14.48 2.37 23.03
C LYS A 465 -14.98 1.54 21.85
N LEU A 466 -14.09 1.03 21.00
CA LEU A 466 -14.42 0.27 19.80
C LEU A 466 -13.68 -1.07 19.79
N GLY A 467 -14.45 -2.17 19.73
CA GLY A 467 -13.89 -3.51 19.56
C GLY A 467 -13.40 -3.71 18.13
N ILE A 468 -12.21 -4.29 17.97
CA ILE A 468 -11.61 -4.65 16.69
C ILE A 468 -11.08 -6.08 16.71
N VAL A 469 -10.90 -6.63 15.53
CA VAL A 469 -10.06 -7.82 15.32
C VAL A 469 -9.10 -7.56 14.17
N ILE A 470 -7.84 -7.92 14.39
CA ILE A 470 -6.85 -8.11 13.33
C ILE A 470 -6.91 -9.59 12.96
N ASP A 471 -7.42 -9.90 11.78
CA ASP A 471 -7.67 -11.28 11.38
C ASP A 471 -6.38 -12.03 11.00
N GLU A 472 -6.49 -13.31 10.63
CA GLU A 472 -5.35 -14.15 10.27
C GLU A 472 -4.66 -13.77 8.94
N LYS A 473 -5.28 -12.89 8.15
CA LYS A 473 -4.68 -12.31 6.94
C LYS A 473 -4.03 -10.97 7.25
N GLY A 474 -4.34 -10.37 8.39
CA GLY A 474 -3.86 -9.06 8.81
C GLY A 474 -4.82 -7.93 8.48
N ASP A 475 -6.03 -8.21 7.99
CA ASP A 475 -7.06 -7.20 7.79
C ASP A 475 -7.76 -6.87 9.11
N ILE A 476 -8.19 -5.62 9.24
CA ILE A 476 -8.74 -5.07 10.47
C ILE A 476 -10.20 -4.74 10.23
N ARG A 477 -11.06 -5.30 11.06
CA ARG A 477 -12.49 -4.99 11.08
C ARG A 477 -12.96 -4.73 12.51
N THR A 478 -14.14 -4.15 12.64
CA THR A 478 -14.81 -4.07 13.93
C THR A 478 -15.10 -5.48 14.47
N ASN A 479 -15.24 -5.53 15.79
CA ASN A 479 -15.74 -6.67 16.54
C ASN A 479 -16.74 -6.18 17.61
N MET A 480 -17.75 -5.44 17.16
CA MET A 480 -18.74 -4.79 18.03
C MET A 480 -19.62 -5.83 18.71
N LYS A 481 -19.89 -5.63 20.00
CA LYS A 481 -20.87 -6.41 20.75
C LYS A 481 -22.32 -6.08 20.35
N PRO A 482 -23.27 -7.01 20.61
CA PRO A 482 -24.69 -6.68 20.59
C PRO A 482 -25.01 -5.54 21.58
N ALA A 483 -26.02 -4.73 21.25
CA ALA A 483 -26.45 -3.59 22.07
C ALA A 483 -25.32 -2.57 22.38
N ALA A 484 -24.43 -2.34 21.40
CA ALA A 484 -23.46 -1.26 21.46
C ALA A 484 -24.14 0.10 21.63
N THR A 485 -23.51 0.99 22.40
CA THR A 485 -23.97 2.37 22.61
C THR A 485 -23.09 3.34 21.83
N ASP A 486 -23.46 4.63 21.82
CA ASP A 486 -22.69 5.67 21.14
C ASP A 486 -21.27 5.86 21.71
N THR A 487 -20.98 5.36 22.92
CA THR A 487 -19.64 5.48 23.57
C THR A 487 -19.00 4.13 23.86
N ASP A 488 -19.74 3.02 23.77
CA ASP A 488 -19.23 1.69 24.05
C ASP A 488 -19.69 0.67 23.01
N MET A 489 -18.80 0.46 22.05
CA MET A 489 -18.86 -0.53 20.97
C MET A 489 -17.76 -1.60 21.15
N SER A 490 -17.32 -1.83 22.38
CA SER A 490 -16.24 -2.77 22.71
C SER A 490 -16.53 -4.22 22.31
N THR A 491 -15.47 -5.03 22.32
CA THR A 491 -15.51 -6.46 22.05
C THR A 491 -16.34 -7.20 23.08
N GLY A 492 -17.40 -7.90 22.62
CA GLY A 492 -18.22 -8.77 23.46
C GLY A 492 -17.78 -10.23 23.47
N SER A 493 -17.24 -10.74 22.34
CA SER A 493 -16.79 -12.13 22.19
C SER A 493 -15.64 -12.24 21.19
N CYS A 494 -14.75 -13.19 21.44
CA CYS A 494 -13.55 -13.45 20.64
C CYS A 494 -13.69 -14.70 19.74
N ASN A 495 -14.88 -15.31 19.70
CA ASN A 495 -15.15 -16.56 18.97
C ASN A 495 -16.33 -16.42 17.99
N THR A 496 -16.64 -15.20 17.55
CA THR A 496 -17.71 -14.94 16.59
C THR A 496 -17.22 -15.18 15.16
N THR A 497 -17.91 -16.05 14.44
CA THR A 497 -17.73 -16.21 12.99
C THR A 497 -18.40 -15.04 12.27
N VAL A 498 -17.75 -14.50 11.24
CA VAL A 498 -18.27 -13.38 10.44
C VAL A 498 -18.43 -13.82 8.99
N GLY A 499 -19.64 -13.64 8.46
CA GLY A 499 -19.98 -13.96 7.07
C GLY A 499 -19.38 -12.96 6.07
N SER A 500 -19.53 -13.25 4.78
CA SER A 500 -19.05 -12.37 3.69
C SER A 500 -19.75 -11.00 3.65
N ASN A 501 -20.98 -10.92 4.18
CA ASN A 501 -21.71 -9.67 4.37
C ASN A 501 -21.27 -8.89 5.64
N LEU A 502 -20.20 -9.37 6.30
CA LEU A 502 -19.69 -8.84 7.57
C LEU A 502 -20.67 -8.88 8.74
N LYS A 503 -21.74 -9.69 8.67
CA LYS A 503 -22.55 -9.98 9.86
C LYS A 503 -21.95 -11.12 10.66
N ASP A 504 -21.87 -10.94 11.96
CA ASP A 504 -21.38 -11.98 12.87
C ASP A 504 -22.47 -13.00 13.25
N SER A 505 -22.08 -14.05 13.96
CA SER A 505 -22.97 -15.11 14.43
C SER A 505 -24.05 -14.64 15.42
N ASN A 506 -23.95 -13.42 15.95
CA ASN A 506 -24.96 -12.79 16.81
C ASN A 506 -25.85 -11.80 16.02
N GLY A 507 -25.66 -11.70 14.70
CA GLY A 507 -26.40 -10.80 13.82
C GLY A 507 -25.90 -9.36 13.84
N VAL A 508 -24.77 -9.06 14.48
CA VAL A 508 -24.20 -7.70 14.53
C VAL A 508 -23.45 -7.41 13.24
N GLN A 509 -23.73 -6.27 12.63
CA GLN A 509 -22.99 -5.79 11.46
C GLN A 509 -21.59 -5.34 11.88
N GLN A 510 -20.58 -5.87 11.21
CA GLN A 510 -19.19 -5.48 11.35
C GLN A 510 -18.74 -4.69 10.10
N TYR A 511 -17.68 -3.91 10.26
CA TYR A 511 -17.20 -2.96 9.27
C TYR A 511 -15.70 -3.13 9.03
N ARG A 512 -15.26 -3.08 7.77
CA ARG A 512 -13.83 -3.03 7.44
C ARG A 512 -13.27 -1.69 7.90
N LEU A 513 -12.16 -1.74 8.61
CA LEU A 513 -11.53 -0.56 9.20
C LEU A 513 -10.13 -0.33 8.65
N GLY A 514 -9.40 -1.39 8.31
CA GLY A 514 -7.97 -1.25 8.13
C GLY A 514 -7.25 -2.51 7.67
N THR A 515 -5.92 -2.41 7.67
CA THR A 515 -5.03 -3.54 7.42
C THR A 515 -3.70 -3.36 8.14
N THR A 516 -3.04 -4.48 8.40
CA THR A 516 -1.67 -4.56 8.91
C THR A 516 -0.72 -4.33 7.74
N SER A 517 -0.01 -3.22 7.76
CA SER A 517 0.88 -2.85 6.65
C SER A 517 2.16 -3.67 6.65
N ARG A 518 2.73 -3.97 7.82
CA ARG A 518 3.99 -4.70 7.94
C ARG A 518 4.21 -5.31 9.32
N ALA A 519 5.05 -6.35 9.36
CA ALA A 519 5.64 -6.92 10.56
C ALA A 519 7.15 -6.56 10.64
N PHE A 520 7.59 -6.08 11.81
CA PHE A 520 8.98 -5.72 12.12
C PHE A 520 9.58 -6.78 13.03
N ILE A 521 10.55 -7.54 12.49
CA ILE A 521 11.16 -8.68 13.20
C ILE A 521 11.92 -8.19 14.45
N ASP A 522 12.75 -7.16 14.29
CA ASP A 522 13.63 -6.66 15.36
C ASP A 522 12.82 -6.00 16.49
N ASP A 523 11.85 -5.16 16.14
CA ASP A 523 10.98 -4.47 17.11
C ASP A 523 9.86 -5.39 17.66
N ARG A 524 9.69 -6.57 17.07
CA ARG A 524 8.63 -7.54 17.42
C ARG A 524 7.26 -6.87 17.42
N ALA A 525 7.02 -6.06 16.40
CA ALA A 525 5.86 -5.18 16.29
C ALA A 525 5.20 -5.30 14.92
N ILE A 526 3.94 -4.89 14.82
CA ILE A 526 3.25 -4.70 13.55
C ILE A 526 2.83 -3.24 13.39
N SER A 527 2.87 -2.72 12.16
CA SER A 527 2.23 -1.44 11.84
C SER A 527 0.83 -1.66 11.31
N ILE A 528 -0.12 -0.88 11.83
CA ILE A 528 -1.53 -0.92 11.40
C ILE A 528 -1.92 0.41 10.75
N ARG A 529 -2.87 0.35 9.82
CA ARG A 529 -3.52 1.53 9.24
C ARG A 529 -5.02 1.33 9.26
N MET A 530 -5.75 2.35 9.72
CA MET A 530 -7.20 2.31 9.75
C MET A 530 -7.80 3.63 9.26
N ILE A 531 -8.88 3.51 8.50
CA ILE A 531 -9.75 4.61 8.07
C ILE A 531 -11.18 4.18 8.40
N LEU A 532 -11.78 4.84 9.37
CA LEU A 532 -13.11 4.52 9.87
C LEU A 532 -14.14 5.31 9.06
N GLY A 533 -14.79 4.70 8.08
CA GLY A 533 -15.72 5.38 7.16
C GLY A 533 -17.12 4.76 7.17
N ASP A 534 -17.88 4.94 8.25
CA ASP A 534 -19.27 4.49 8.36
C ASP A 534 -20.00 5.24 9.49
N GLU A 535 -21.26 5.62 9.29
CA GLU A 535 -22.07 6.32 10.30
C GLU A 535 -22.31 5.52 11.57
N ALA A 536 -22.29 4.18 11.48
CA ALA A 536 -22.42 3.29 12.62
C ALA A 536 -21.28 3.47 13.64
N LEU A 537 -20.16 4.07 13.23
CA LEU A 537 -18.99 4.36 14.07
C LEU A 537 -19.11 5.69 14.83
N LYS A 538 -20.24 6.41 14.71
CA LYS A 538 -20.62 7.56 15.53
C LYS A 538 -19.55 8.65 15.55
N SER A 539 -19.09 9.07 16.74
CA SER A 539 -18.16 10.19 16.93
C SER A 539 -16.76 9.94 16.36
N VAL A 540 -16.44 8.71 15.97
CA VAL A 540 -15.17 8.35 15.32
C VAL A 540 -15.32 8.05 13.82
N ASN A 541 -16.49 8.32 13.22
CA ASN A 541 -16.66 8.29 11.76
C ASN A 541 -15.79 9.38 11.11
N GLY A 542 -14.91 8.97 10.20
CA GLY A 542 -13.87 9.77 9.56
C GLY A 542 -12.50 9.69 10.25
N ALA A 543 -12.35 8.85 11.28
CA ALA A 543 -11.07 8.74 12.00
C ALA A 543 -9.98 8.07 11.14
N LEU A 544 -8.81 8.70 11.13
CA LEU A 544 -7.58 8.29 10.45
C LEU A 544 -6.56 7.86 11.50
N VAL A 545 -6.02 6.65 11.36
CA VAL A 545 -5.05 6.06 12.30
C VAL A 545 -3.92 5.39 11.53
N GLY A 546 -2.66 5.69 11.86
CA GLY A 546 -1.50 4.99 11.29
C GLY A 546 -1.25 5.25 9.80
N VAL A 547 -1.94 6.23 9.19
CA VAL A 547 -1.85 6.51 7.75
C VAL A 547 -0.61 7.33 7.35
N ASN A 548 0.24 7.71 8.31
CA ASN A 548 1.48 8.48 8.08
C ASN A 548 1.28 9.74 7.22
N SER A 549 0.15 10.44 7.37
CA SER A 549 -0.19 11.59 6.53
C SER A 549 -0.11 12.89 7.31
N THR A 550 0.33 13.93 6.60
CA THR A 550 0.33 15.31 7.09
C THR A 550 -0.46 16.15 6.10
N ILE A 551 -1.63 16.62 6.53
CA ILE A 551 -2.51 17.47 5.73
C ILE A 551 -2.43 18.88 6.32
N GLN A 552 -1.88 19.81 5.56
CA GLN A 552 -1.91 21.22 5.97
C GLN A 552 -3.33 21.77 5.78
N ILE A 553 -3.80 22.52 6.77
CA ILE A 553 -5.18 23.02 6.82
C ILE A 553 -5.26 24.55 6.83
N SER A 554 -4.12 25.24 6.95
CA SER A 554 -4.05 26.69 6.93
C SER A 554 -2.79 27.21 6.24
N ALA A 555 -2.85 28.45 5.74
CA ALA A 555 -1.69 29.16 5.22
C ALA A 555 -0.66 29.52 6.31
N THR A 556 -1.08 29.56 7.58
CA THR A 556 -0.22 29.81 8.76
C THR A 556 0.55 28.58 9.23
N GLY A 557 0.34 27.42 8.58
CA GLY A 557 1.12 26.20 8.81
C GLY A 557 0.47 25.20 9.78
N GLU A 558 -0.81 25.36 10.13
CA GLU A 558 -1.55 24.35 10.89
C GLU A 558 -1.69 23.06 10.07
N LYS A 559 -1.51 21.92 10.76
CA LYS A 559 -1.44 20.61 10.12
C LYS A 559 -2.22 19.57 10.92
N ILE A 560 -2.97 18.74 10.21
CA ILE A 560 -3.42 17.44 10.69
C ILE A 560 -2.23 16.49 10.51
N VAL A 561 -1.72 15.94 11.61
CA VAL A 561 -0.62 14.96 11.57
C VAL A 561 -1.13 13.65 12.13
N VAL A 562 -1.16 12.64 11.27
CA VAL A 562 -1.44 11.25 11.67
C VAL A 562 -0.16 10.46 11.45
N GLY A 563 0.55 10.18 12.55
CA GLY A 563 1.77 9.37 12.53
C GLY A 563 1.49 7.88 12.34
N GLY A 564 2.54 7.07 12.52
CA GLY A 564 2.43 5.62 12.50
C GLY A 564 1.70 5.08 13.72
N ALA A 565 1.21 3.86 13.63
CA ALA A 565 0.59 3.13 14.72
C ALA A 565 1.22 1.73 14.79
N LEU A 566 1.97 1.46 15.86
CA LEU A 566 2.72 0.23 16.09
C LEU A 566 2.11 -0.54 17.26
N VAL A 567 1.78 -1.81 17.02
CA VAL A 567 1.40 -2.75 18.07
C VAL A 567 2.61 -3.62 18.38
N HIS A 568 3.19 -3.45 19.56
CA HIS A 568 4.31 -4.24 20.05
C HIS A 568 3.80 -5.55 20.65
N LEU A 569 4.31 -6.66 20.13
CA LEU A 569 3.80 -8.00 20.39
C LEU A 569 4.77 -8.86 21.20
N GLN A 570 5.95 -8.36 21.57
CA GLN A 570 6.99 -9.15 22.25
C GLN A 570 6.48 -9.95 23.46
N ASN A 571 5.72 -9.30 24.36
CA ASN A 571 5.17 -9.97 25.55
C ASN A 571 4.09 -11.00 25.19
N LEU A 572 3.34 -10.75 24.13
CA LEU A 572 2.28 -11.63 23.66
C LEU A 572 2.85 -12.85 22.93
N LEU A 573 3.92 -12.69 22.13
CA LEU A 573 4.63 -13.76 21.44
C LEU A 573 5.27 -14.76 22.41
N ASN A 574 5.62 -14.32 23.62
CA ASN A 574 6.21 -15.15 24.67
C ASN A 574 5.17 -15.74 25.64
N ALA A 575 3.89 -15.44 25.47
CA ALA A 575 2.84 -15.94 26.36
C ALA A 575 2.51 -17.41 26.08
N SER A 576 2.22 -18.15 27.15
CA SER A 576 1.77 -19.54 27.08
C SER A 576 0.34 -19.65 26.56
N THR A 577 -0.01 -20.81 26.02
CA THR A 577 -1.37 -21.15 25.58
C THR A 577 -2.38 -20.91 26.70
N GLY A 578 -3.50 -20.27 26.38
CA GLY A 578 -4.53 -19.87 27.35
C GLY A 578 -4.18 -18.60 28.15
N GLY A 579 -2.94 -18.12 28.08
CA GLY A 579 -2.53 -16.84 28.64
C GLY A 579 -3.07 -15.66 27.81
N THR A 580 -3.26 -14.51 28.47
CA THR A 580 -3.71 -13.28 27.82
C THR A 580 -2.56 -12.50 27.18
N GLY A 581 -1.36 -12.55 27.76
CA GLY A 581 -0.22 -11.74 27.33
C GLY A 581 -0.44 -10.24 27.56
N ARG A 582 0.41 -9.40 26.96
CA ARG A 582 0.27 -7.94 26.94
C ARG A 582 0.74 -7.37 25.61
N ILE A 583 0.13 -6.29 25.17
CA ILE A 583 0.58 -5.48 24.03
C ILE A 583 0.90 -4.07 24.49
N THR A 584 1.71 -3.37 23.70
CA THR A 584 1.93 -1.92 23.86
C THR A 584 1.63 -1.25 22.52
N PHE A 585 1.02 -0.07 22.55
CA PHE A 585 0.58 0.64 21.36
C PHE A 585 1.18 2.04 21.31
N THR A 586 2.08 2.29 20.36
CA THR A 586 2.81 3.55 20.24
C THR A 586 2.85 4.04 18.80
N ASP A 587 3.14 5.32 18.62
CA ASP A 587 3.52 5.82 17.31
C ASP A 587 4.95 5.40 16.94
N SER A 588 5.40 5.79 15.74
CA SER A 588 6.75 5.50 15.25
C SER A 588 7.87 6.19 16.04
N ALA A 589 7.55 7.16 16.89
CA ALA A 589 8.50 7.83 17.79
C ALA A 589 8.44 7.27 19.23
N GLY A 590 7.67 6.19 19.47
CA GLY A 590 7.49 5.59 20.80
C GLY A 590 6.54 6.35 21.72
N SER A 591 5.80 7.34 21.20
CA SER A 591 4.82 8.13 21.94
C SER A 591 3.40 7.57 21.81
N ALA A 592 2.43 8.18 22.49
CA ALA A 592 1.02 7.80 22.35
C ALA A 592 0.54 7.95 20.89
N VAL A 593 -0.18 6.95 20.38
CA VAL A 593 -0.76 7.01 19.04
C VAL A 593 -1.78 8.15 18.98
N LYS A 594 -1.68 8.95 17.92
CA LYS A 594 -2.65 10.00 17.62
C LYS A 594 -3.57 9.56 16.48
N TRP A 595 -4.79 10.06 16.52
CA TRP A 595 -5.75 9.92 15.43
C TRP A 595 -6.33 11.30 15.10
N ALA A 596 -6.80 11.46 13.87
CA ALA A 596 -7.41 12.70 13.43
C ALA A 596 -8.63 12.44 12.54
N ASN A 597 -9.46 13.46 12.37
CA ASN A 597 -10.61 13.46 11.49
C ASN A 597 -10.52 14.68 10.58
N SER A 598 -10.30 14.46 9.29
CA SER A 598 -10.11 15.55 8.32
C SER A 598 -11.37 16.40 8.18
N TYR A 599 -12.54 15.78 8.10
CA TYR A 599 -13.82 16.48 8.00
C TYR A 599 -14.06 17.41 9.21
N ALA A 600 -13.94 16.90 10.42
CA ALA A 600 -14.08 17.71 11.64
C ALA A 600 -13.01 18.80 11.76
N SER A 601 -11.78 18.53 11.34
CA SER A 601 -10.69 19.52 11.35
C SER A 601 -10.96 20.67 10.39
N PHE A 602 -11.48 20.39 9.19
CA PHE A 602 -11.83 21.44 8.25
C PHE A 602 -13.13 22.17 8.61
N GLN A 603 -14.07 21.50 9.32
CA GLN A 603 -15.19 22.20 9.93
C GLN A 603 -14.71 23.26 10.93
N LYS A 604 -13.69 22.94 11.74
CA LYS A 604 -13.08 23.91 12.66
C LYS A 604 -12.51 25.12 11.91
N VAL A 605 -11.90 24.91 10.74
CA VAL A 605 -11.42 26.02 9.90
C VAL A 605 -12.58 26.87 9.39
N TYR A 606 -13.67 26.26 8.91
CA TYR A 606 -14.87 27.00 8.51
C TYR A 606 -15.42 27.85 9.67
N ASN A 607 -15.63 27.25 10.85
CA ASN A 607 -16.18 27.94 12.02
C ASN A 607 -15.31 29.12 12.47
N ALA A 608 -13.98 29.04 12.30
CA ALA A 608 -13.08 30.14 12.65
C ALA A 608 -13.12 31.33 11.66
N ASN A 609 -13.67 31.13 10.46
CA ASN A 609 -13.71 32.15 9.39
C ASN A 609 -15.12 32.72 9.15
N ASN A 610 -16.15 32.18 9.81
CA ASN A 610 -17.54 32.57 9.61
C ASN A 610 -18.22 32.79 10.98
N THR A 611 -19.41 33.39 10.96
CA THR A 611 -20.19 33.71 12.17
C THR A 611 -21.60 33.10 12.13
N ASP A 612 -21.86 32.22 11.17
CA ASP A 612 -23.14 31.57 10.89
C ASP A 612 -23.10 30.06 11.21
N GLU A 613 -22.13 29.64 12.03
CA GLU A 613 -22.00 28.28 12.50
C GLU A 613 -23.19 27.89 13.40
N THR A 614 -23.67 26.68 13.21
CA THR A 614 -24.73 26.08 14.02
C THR A 614 -24.14 25.36 15.23
N THR A 615 -25.02 24.93 16.15
CA THR A 615 -24.64 24.05 17.26
C THR A 615 -24.00 22.75 16.76
N ASP A 616 -24.53 22.19 15.67
CA ASP A 616 -24.02 20.94 15.08
C ASP A 616 -22.65 21.15 14.44
N ASP A 617 -22.43 22.28 13.75
CA ASP A 617 -21.12 22.66 13.20
C ASP A 617 -20.06 22.77 14.30
N THR A 618 -20.45 23.35 15.45
CA THR A 618 -19.58 23.49 16.61
C THR A 618 -19.31 22.13 17.26
N ALA A 619 -20.31 21.26 17.36
CA ALA A 619 -20.15 19.91 17.90
C ALA A 619 -19.23 19.05 17.02
N LEU A 620 -19.39 19.12 15.69
CA LEU A 620 -18.56 18.41 14.73
C LEU A 620 -17.08 18.82 14.84
N ALA A 621 -16.78 20.11 14.96
CA ALA A 621 -15.40 20.60 15.05
C ALA A 621 -14.61 20.04 16.25
N LYS A 622 -15.31 19.64 17.33
CA LYS A 622 -14.70 19.00 18.52
C LYS A 622 -14.18 17.60 18.24
N LEU A 623 -14.63 16.96 17.16
CA LEU A 623 -14.24 15.60 16.77
C LEU A 623 -12.95 15.55 15.93
N SER A 624 -12.20 16.65 15.86
CA SER A 624 -11.02 16.81 14.99
C SER A 624 -9.88 15.82 15.27
N GLY A 625 -9.79 15.25 16.48
CA GLY A 625 -8.85 14.17 16.78
C GLY A 625 -8.47 14.07 18.26
N GLY A 626 -7.45 13.26 18.54
CA GLY A 626 -6.89 13.09 19.87
C GLY A 626 -5.93 11.91 19.96
N THR A 627 -5.95 11.20 21.09
CA THR A 627 -5.08 10.04 21.34
C THR A 627 -5.87 8.74 21.28
N LEU A 628 -5.19 7.68 20.90
CA LEU A 628 -5.76 6.34 20.75
C LEU A 628 -4.98 5.36 21.61
N GLU A 629 -5.70 4.62 22.43
CA GLU A 629 -5.16 3.51 23.21
C GLU A 629 -5.68 2.18 22.66
N MET A 630 -4.89 1.11 22.82
CA MET A 630 -5.29 -0.24 22.46
C MET A 630 -4.98 -1.20 23.61
N SER A 631 -5.95 -2.02 23.97
CA SER A 631 -5.81 -3.11 24.94
C SER A 631 -6.40 -4.39 24.37
N LEU A 632 -5.83 -5.55 24.72
CA LEU A 632 -6.43 -6.83 24.36
C LEU A 632 -7.86 -6.94 24.92
N ALA A 633 -8.76 -7.54 24.15
CA ALA A 633 -10.13 -7.77 24.59
C ALA A 633 -10.15 -8.71 25.80
N PRO A 634 -11.08 -8.57 26.77
CA PRO A 634 -11.12 -9.41 27.96
C PRO A 634 -11.22 -10.92 27.68
N CYS A 635 -11.82 -11.30 26.54
CA CYS A 635 -11.97 -12.69 26.11
C CYS A 635 -10.77 -13.26 25.34
N TYR A 636 -9.75 -12.45 25.06
CA TYR A 636 -8.63 -12.85 24.21
C TYR A 636 -7.67 -13.77 24.97
N SER A 637 -7.20 -14.82 24.29
CA SER A 637 -6.16 -15.70 24.80
C SER A 637 -5.30 -16.27 23.65
N VAL A 638 -4.04 -16.54 23.96
CA VAL A 638 -3.11 -17.22 23.04
C VAL A 638 -3.58 -18.64 22.79
N LYS A 639 -3.61 -19.05 21.53
CA LYS A 639 -4.05 -20.38 21.10
C LYS A 639 -2.85 -21.20 20.64
N ALA A 640 -2.98 -22.51 20.70
CA ALA A 640 -2.03 -23.45 20.09
C ALA A 640 -2.69 -24.11 18.88
N LYS A 641 -1.90 -24.36 17.83
CA LYS A 641 -2.40 -25.10 16.67
C LYS A 641 -2.52 -26.57 17.02
N SER A 642 -3.73 -27.10 16.86
CA SER A 642 -4.04 -28.51 17.06
C SER A 642 -3.34 -29.41 16.04
#